data_AF-A0A1C5HCB4-F1
#
_entry.id   AF-A0A1C5HCB4-F1
#
_cell.length_a   1.000
_cell.length_b   1.000
_cell.length_c   1.000
_cell.angle_alpha   90.00
_cell.angle_beta   90.00
_cell.angle_gamma   90.00
#
_symmetry.space_group_name_H-M   'P 1'
#
loop_
_entity.id
_entity.type
_entity.pdbx_description
1 polymer ?
#
loop_
_entity_poly.entity_id
_entity_poly.type
_entity_poly.pdbx_seq_one_letter_code
_entity_poly.pdbx_strand_id
1 'polypeptide(L)'
;MRAVARGRRGRARSAKAAQAAVVALVVAAGVGLSGPANAGAARPDRILGLWEVQSIDGSGNNRANPTWGKIDTIYPRVGPAWYADGLNEIVDLPPERYVSNRIFNDVDQNIYSPNGVSQWGFVWGQFVDHTIAQRLGRRLVSPPGETRNIVFDNADPMESFRNDIGIVPFDRSRPADGTGVTTPREQINTVSSYLDGAAVYGNAIDRLDWLREGTVDGDPRNNKATLLMPGNYLPRRDTRGDASTAPNMVAGGQLFNTPEKAAVTGDQRANENPALLAIQTLFAREHNRIVAQLPKWLSEQDKFEIARAVVIAEQQYITYTQFLPSLGVDLPRYTGYKSDVDVSVSNEFATVGYRAHSQIRGDFRLEAEVGRYSQQTLDRLRELDVEVTVEGDTVRLMIPLGEDAFFNPDLLELLQLGPMLHGVGLRPQTRNDELMSNMLRSFPFTVPVPGNPGCADDPALPPCLAGRNDLGAIDIARSRDHGMPSYNDLRAAYGLPAKPSFAAITGEASESFPADPELTPGAEIDDPDSLDFTALYDAEGRRTTAAADDAVRAERRTPIAARLKAVYGSVDRLDAFVGMMAEPNLPGKEFGELQLAIWRKQFLALRDGDRFHYGNDPLLPLIRAAFKIDYRKTLGDIIALNTDIPRDHLAADVFRTPQAQDRAVPKVRGSERLLPGRSGTRALVVGKAGPAKLPADGAALLPPGLAPSGSASRTPRRASRRHSRP
;
A
#
# COMPACT_ATOMS: atom_id res chain seq x y z
N MET A 1 74.80 34.62 -10.48
CA MET A 1 74.77 34.37 -9.02
C MET A 1 73.47 33.64 -8.67
N ARG A 2 73.62 32.43 -8.13
CA ARG A 2 72.78 31.65 -7.18
C ARG A 2 71.24 31.54 -7.36
N ALA A 3 70.89 30.30 -7.72
CA ALA A 3 69.69 29.49 -7.45
C ALA A 3 69.02 29.65 -6.06
N VAL A 4 67.76 29.23 -5.95
CA VAL A 4 67.32 28.00 -5.23
C VAL A 4 65.82 27.72 -5.46
N ALA A 5 65.52 26.46 -5.74
CA ALA A 5 64.20 25.85 -5.88
C ALA A 5 63.49 25.58 -4.53
N ARG A 6 62.16 25.45 -4.54
CA ARG A 6 61.42 24.57 -3.61
C ARG A 6 60.03 24.23 -4.15
N GLY A 7 59.73 22.93 -4.20
CA GLY A 7 58.47 22.39 -4.67
C GLY A 7 57.50 21.92 -3.58
N ARG A 8 56.27 21.67 -4.03
CA ARG A 8 55.38 20.52 -3.75
C ARG A 8 54.92 20.23 -2.30
N ARG A 9 53.59 20.26 -2.10
CA ARG A 9 52.69 19.16 -1.62
C ARG A 9 51.62 19.66 -0.65
N GLY A 10 50.35 19.28 -0.88
CA GLY A 10 49.32 19.45 0.14
C GLY A 10 47.83 19.27 -0.20
N ARG A 11 47.43 18.38 -1.13
CA ARG A 11 46.01 17.95 -1.25
C ARG A 11 45.92 16.44 -1.52
N ALA A 12 46.19 15.64 -0.48
CA ALA A 12 46.02 14.18 -0.53
C ALA A 12 45.73 13.55 0.85
N ARG A 13 45.36 14.35 1.87
CA ARG A 13 45.19 13.86 3.26
C ARG A 13 43.74 13.59 3.68
N SER A 14 42.73 13.96 2.89
CA SER A 14 41.32 13.74 3.25
C SER A 14 40.81 12.33 2.97
N ALA A 15 41.27 11.66 1.90
CA ALA A 15 40.82 10.31 1.55
C ALA A 15 41.36 9.20 2.49
N LYS A 16 42.60 9.35 2.99
CA LYS A 16 43.22 8.36 3.90
C LYS A 16 42.60 8.37 5.30
N ALA A 17 42.06 9.51 5.75
CA ALA A 17 41.42 9.61 7.05
C ALA A 17 40.06 8.87 7.09
N ALA A 18 39.30 8.91 6.00
CA ALA A 18 38.05 8.15 5.88
C ALA A 18 38.30 6.64 5.78
N GLN A 19 39.31 6.21 5.02
CA GLN A 19 39.75 4.80 5.00
C GLN A 19 40.21 4.32 6.39
N ALA A 20 40.98 5.14 7.12
CA ALA A 20 41.44 4.77 8.46
C ALA A 20 40.29 4.68 9.48
N ALA A 21 39.25 5.51 9.37
CA ALA A 21 38.09 5.44 10.26
C ALA A 21 37.22 4.19 10.03
N VAL A 22 37.01 3.80 8.78
CA VAL A 22 36.28 2.56 8.44
C VAL A 22 37.11 1.32 8.83
N VAL A 23 38.42 1.33 8.57
CA VAL A 23 39.34 0.24 8.98
C VAL A 23 39.48 0.15 10.51
N ALA A 24 39.49 1.27 11.24
CA ALA A 24 39.51 1.25 12.71
C ALA A 24 38.21 0.68 13.31
N LEU A 25 37.06 0.92 12.67
CA LEU A 25 35.79 0.30 13.03
C LEU A 25 35.76 -1.21 12.74
N VAL A 26 36.43 -1.66 11.68
CA VAL A 26 36.61 -3.09 11.33
C VAL A 26 37.42 -3.83 12.39
N VAL A 27 38.41 -3.18 13.03
CA VAL A 27 39.28 -3.82 14.04
C VAL A 27 38.62 -3.90 15.42
N ALA A 28 37.68 -3.00 15.76
CA ALA A 28 37.04 -2.99 17.08
C ALA A 28 35.90 -4.03 17.23
N ALA A 29 35.27 -4.48 16.14
CA ALA A 29 34.15 -5.43 16.17
C ALA A 29 34.56 -6.92 16.12
N GLY A 30 35.86 -7.22 16.05
CA GLY A 30 36.38 -8.55 15.67
C GLY A 30 36.94 -9.44 16.78
N VAL A 31 36.53 -9.28 18.05
CA VAL A 31 37.05 -10.14 19.14
C VAL A 31 35.93 -10.94 19.83
N GLY A 32 35.89 -12.25 19.52
CA GLY A 32 35.16 -13.32 20.22
C GLY A 32 34.09 -14.00 19.34
N LEU A 33 33.99 -15.31 19.16
CA LEU A 33 34.67 -16.52 19.64
C LEU A 33 34.54 -17.56 18.52
N SER A 34 35.63 -18.22 18.13
CA SER A 34 35.65 -19.28 17.12
C SER A 34 35.18 -20.61 17.71
N GLY A 35 33.98 -21.08 17.32
CA GLY A 35 33.54 -22.47 17.47
C GLY A 35 33.87 -23.29 16.22
N PRO A 36 33.96 -24.64 16.32
CA PRO A 36 34.43 -25.48 15.22
C PRO A 36 33.41 -25.48 14.06
N ALA A 37 33.96 -25.50 12.85
CA ALA A 37 33.23 -25.42 11.60
C ALA A 37 32.46 -26.73 11.32
N ASN A 38 31.14 -26.61 11.17
CA ASN A 38 30.36 -27.60 10.42
C ASN A 38 30.40 -27.23 8.94
N ALA A 39 30.85 -28.19 8.13
CA ALA A 39 30.86 -28.13 6.68
C ALA A 39 29.43 -28.25 6.13
N GLY A 40 29.05 -27.36 5.20
CA GLY A 40 27.87 -27.57 4.34
C GLY A 40 26.96 -26.35 4.06
N ALA A 41 27.16 -25.19 4.69
CA ALA A 41 26.42 -23.97 4.35
C ALA A 41 27.38 -22.94 3.75
N ALA A 42 27.09 -22.43 2.56
CA ALA A 42 27.77 -21.24 2.03
C ALA A 42 27.71 -20.12 3.08
N ARG A 43 28.85 -19.48 3.37
CA ARG A 43 28.85 -18.34 4.30
C ARG A 43 27.91 -17.26 3.73
N PRO A 44 27.04 -16.64 4.55
CA PRO A 44 26.20 -15.56 4.08
C PRO A 44 27.09 -14.44 3.55
N ASP A 45 26.69 -13.85 2.41
CA ASP A 45 27.37 -12.69 1.84
C ASP A 45 27.42 -11.56 2.87
N ARG A 46 28.51 -10.78 2.84
CA ARG A 46 28.77 -9.73 3.83
C ARG A 46 29.12 -8.41 3.20
N ILE A 47 28.43 -7.36 3.65
CA ILE A 47 28.73 -5.96 3.34
C ILE A 47 30.00 -5.56 4.09
N LEU A 48 31.00 -5.09 3.35
CA LEU A 48 32.35 -4.77 3.84
C LEU A 48 33.04 -5.95 4.55
N GLY A 49 32.63 -7.20 4.25
CA GLY A 49 33.12 -8.39 4.93
C GLY A 49 32.66 -8.55 6.39
N LEU A 50 31.80 -7.65 6.89
CA LEU A 50 31.41 -7.57 8.30
C LEU A 50 29.92 -7.85 8.52
N TRP A 51 29.07 -7.14 7.79
CA TRP A 51 27.64 -7.11 8.05
C TRP A 51 26.92 -8.11 7.17
N GLU A 52 26.04 -8.91 7.76
CA GLU A 52 25.25 -9.87 6.99
C GLU A 52 24.33 -9.16 6.00
N VAL A 53 24.32 -9.64 4.76
CA VAL A 53 23.35 -9.22 3.75
C VAL A 53 21.98 -9.82 4.06
N GLN A 54 20.94 -8.98 4.08
CA GLN A 54 19.55 -9.46 4.13
C GLN A 54 19.27 -10.28 2.88
N SER A 55 18.80 -11.53 3.04
CA SER A 55 18.44 -12.39 1.91
C SER A 55 17.34 -11.75 1.05
N ILE A 56 17.27 -12.14 -0.23
CA ILE A 56 16.25 -11.64 -1.15
C ILE A 56 14.91 -12.39 -1.00
N ASP A 57 14.96 -13.62 -0.46
CA ASP A 57 13.81 -14.51 -0.29
C ASP A 57 13.21 -14.48 1.13
N GLY A 58 13.76 -13.64 2.02
CA GLY A 58 13.37 -13.52 3.43
C GLY A 58 13.96 -14.59 4.37
N SER A 59 14.69 -15.57 3.85
CA SER A 59 15.27 -16.65 4.67
C SER A 59 16.33 -16.15 5.66
N GLY A 60 16.41 -16.78 6.83
CA GLY A 60 17.46 -16.50 7.82
C GLY A 60 17.37 -15.16 8.54
N ASN A 61 16.30 -14.38 8.33
CA ASN A 61 16.03 -13.18 9.11
C ASN A 61 15.86 -13.54 10.59
N ASN A 62 14.90 -14.39 10.94
CA ASN A 62 14.84 -14.96 12.29
C ASN A 62 15.87 -16.10 12.45
N ARG A 63 16.71 -16.02 13.49
CA ARG A 63 17.79 -17.00 13.74
C ARG A 63 17.29 -18.35 14.27
N ALA A 64 16.22 -18.34 15.06
CA ALA A 64 15.65 -19.55 15.64
C ALA A 64 14.67 -20.22 14.67
N ASN A 65 13.95 -19.42 13.88
CA ASN A 65 12.96 -19.85 12.91
C ASN A 65 13.28 -19.30 11.51
N PRO A 66 14.30 -19.86 10.82
CA PRO A 66 14.85 -19.28 9.58
C PRO A 66 13.88 -19.23 8.39
N THR A 67 12.70 -19.84 8.50
CA THR A 67 11.66 -19.86 7.46
C THR A 67 10.52 -18.87 7.71
N TRP A 68 10.46 -18.21 8.87
CA TRP A 68 9.41 -17.21 9.13
C TRP A 68 9.53 -16.04 8.14
N GLY A 69 8.42 -15.69 7.51
CA GLY A 69 8.33 -14.65 6.48
C GLY A 69 9.06 -14.95 5.17
N LYS A 70 9.58 -16.16 4.97
CA LYS A 70 10.22 -16.57 3.71
C LYS A 70 9.17 -16.73 2.60
N ILE A 71 9.56 -16.48 1.35
CA ILE A 71 8.73 -16.81 0.17
C ILE A 71 8.33 -18.29 0.13
N ASP A 72 7.27 -18.58 -0.60
CA ASP A 72 6.71 -19.91 -0.84
C ASP A 72 6.38 -20.67 0.45
N THR A 73 5.95 -19.94 1.47
CA THR A 73 5.44 -20.47 2.73
C THR A 73 3.93 -20.20 2.87
N ILE A 74 3.28 -20.96 3.74
CA ILE A 74 1.84 -20.82 4.02
C ILE A 74 1.58 -19.46 4.67
N TYR A 75 0.50 -18.80 4.27
CA TYR A 75 -0.09 -17.71 5.05
C TYR A 75 -0.62 -18.26 6.38
N PRO A 76 -0.02 -17.95 7.56
CA PRO A 76 -0.59 -18.36 8.83
C PRO A 76 -2.01 -17.81 9.01
N ARG A 77 -2.78 -18.49 9.85
CA ARG A 77 -4.15 -18.08 10.19
C ARG A 77 -4.23 -17.51 11.60
N VAL A 78 -5.08 -16.51 11.76
CA VAL A 78 -5.52 -15.98 13.05
C VAL A 78 -6.82 -16.65 13.52
N GLY A 79 -7.74 -16.93 12.60
CA GLY A 79 -8.99 -17.65 12.85
C GLY A 79 -9.04 -19.04 12.21
N PRO A 80 -9.99 -19.90 12.59
CA PRO A 80 -10.16 -21.21 11.95
C PRO A 80 -10.60 -21.06 10.48
N ALA A 81 -10.18 -21.97 9.61
CA ALA A 81 -10.66 -22.01 8.23
C ALA A 81 -12.16 -22.36 8.18
N TRP A 82 -12.93 -21.64 7.37
CA TRP A 82 -14.36 -21.88 7.16
C TRP A 82 -14.60 -22.43 5.75
N TYR A 83 -14.60 -23.76 5.65
CA TYR A 83 -15.02 -24.52 4.48
C TYR A 83 -16.26 -25.35 4.83
N ALA A 84 -17.14 -25.61 3.86
CA ALA A 84 -18.40 -26.34 4.06
C ALA A 84 -18.17 -27.76 4.59
N ASP A 85 -17.13 -28.43 4.11
CA ASP A 85 -16.67 -29.75 4.54
C ASP A 85 -15.57 -29.69 5.62
N GLY A 86 -15.21 -28.47 6.06
CA GLY A 86 -14.07 -28.23 6.95
C GLY A 86 -12.70 -28.42 6.30
N LEU A 87 -12.62 -28.70 5.00
CA LEU A 87 -11.37 -29.01 4.31
C LEU A 87 -11.11 -28.09 3.11
N ASN A 88 -12.00 -28.03 2.15
CA ASN A 88 -11.72 -27.40 0.86
C ASN A 88 -12.96 -26.85 0.12
N GLU A 89 -14.14 -27.39 0.42
CA GLU A 89 -15.38 -27.00 -0.25
C GLU A 89 -15.79 -25.59 0.19
N ILE A 90 -15.94 -24.70 -0.78
CA ILE A 90 -16.32 -23.32 -0.51
C ILE A 90 -17.75 -23.28 0.06
N VAL A 91 -17.95 -22.44 1.07
CA VAL A 91 -19.24 -22.23 1.73
C VAL A 91 -20.31 -21.71 0.76
N ASP A 92 -21.54 -22.19 0.94
CA ASP A 92 -22.71 -21.77 0.15
C ASP A 92 -23.35 -20.51 0.75
N LEU A 93 -23.01 -19.38 0.13
CA LEU A 93 -23.41 -18.01 0.51
C LEU A 93 -23.98 -17.29 -0.71
N PRO A 94 -24.69 -16.16 -0.53
CA PRO A 94 -25.27 -15.40 -1.64
C PRO A 94 -24.26 -15.15 -2.77
N PRO A 95 -24.67 -15.19 -4.06
CA PRO A 95 -23.75 -15.04 -5.19
C PRO A 95 -22.91 -13.76 -5.12
N GLU A 96 -21.64 -13.83 -5.47
CA GLU A 96 -20.68 -12.73 -5.22
C GLU A 96 -21.05 -11.45 -5.98
N ARG A 97 -21.45 -11.57 -7.26
CA ARG A 97 -21.94 -10.43 -8.07
C ARG A 97 -23.26 -9.86 -7.54
N TYR A 98 -24.15 -10.72 -7.05
CA TYR A 98 -25.42 -10.30 -6.44
C TYR A 98 -25.18 -9.42 -5.21
N VAL A 99 -24.24 -9.82 -4.35
CA VAL A 99 -23.80 -9.01 -3.19
C VAL A 99 -23.16 -7.70 -3.66
N SER A 100 -22.28 -7.76 -4.67
CA SER A 100 -21.62 -6.58 -5.24
C SER A 100 -22.61 -5.54 -5.76
N ASN A 101 -23.60 -5.95 -6.55
CA ASN A 101 -24.63 -5.07 -7.10
C ASN A 101 -25.47 -4.36 -6.02
N ARG A 102 -25.69 -5.02 -4.87
CA ARG A 102 -26.61 -4.52 -3.81
C ARG A 102 -25.93 -3.85 -2.64
N ILE A 103 -24.67 -4.19 -2.35
CA ILE A 103 -23.93 -3.64 -1.21
C ILE A 103 -22.89 -2.64 -1.67
N PHE A 104 -22.06 -3.04 -2.64
CA PHE A 104 -20.87 -2.28 -3.01
C PHE A 104 -21.09 -1.19 -4.07
N ASN A 105 -22.23 -1.23 -4.76
CA ASN A 105 -22.56 -0.25 -5.79
C ASN A 105 -22.71 1.16 -5.21
N ASP A 106 -21.87 2.07 -5.71
CA ASP A 106 -21.83 3.47 -5.31
C ASP A 106 -22.65 4.38 -6.22
N VAL A 107 -23.31 3.85 -7.26
CA VAL A 107 -24.05 4.62 -8.27
C VAL A 107 -23.27 5.83 -8.80
N ASP A 108 -21.95 5.63 -9.00
CA ASP A 108 -20.98 6.64 -9.44
C ASP A 108 -20.81 7.84 -8.47
N GLN A 109 -21.20 7.65 -7.20
CA GLN A 109 -21.03 8.65 -6.14
C GLN A 109 -19.74 8.41 -5.34
N ASN A 110 -18.77 9.30 -5.53
CA ASN A 110 -17.55 9.30 -4.73
C ASN A 110 -17.77 9.96 -3.36
N ILE A 111 -17.34 9.28 -2.30
CA ILE A 111 -17.23 9.82 -0.93
C ILE A 111 -15.77 9.76 -0.53
N TYR A 112 -15.21 10.89 -0.07
CA TYR A 112 -13.78 11.04 0.19
C TYR A 112 -13.39 10.84 1.65
N SER A 113 -12.11 10.57 1.87
CA SER A 113 -11.53 10.47 3.22
C SER A 113 -11.90 11.69 4.07
N PRO A 114 -12.62 11.51 5.19
CA PRO A 114 -12.95 12.61 6.11
C PRO A 114 -11.71 13.17 6.82
N ASN A 115 -10.62 12.40 6.85
CA ASN A 115 -9.35 12.80 7.46
C ASN A 115 -8.41 13.49 6.45
N GLY A 116 -8.85 13.70 5.21
CA GLY A 116 -8.06 14.38 4.17
C GLY A 116 -6.79 13.61 3.79
N VAL A 117 -6.85 12.28 3.84
CA VAL A 117 -5.78 11.42 3.28
C VAL A 117 -5.77 11.63 1.76
N SER A 118 -4.59 11.88 1.19
CA SER A 118 -4.44 12.03 -0.26
C SER A 118 -4.44 10.67 -0.97
N GLN A 119 -4.43 10.66 -2.31
CA GLN A 119 -4.28 9.41 -3.07
C GLN A 119 -2.97 8.65 -2.76
N TRP A 120 -1.99 9.28 -2.10
CA TRP A 120 -0.81 8.57 -1.59
C TRP A 120 -1.17 7.46 -0.59
N GLY A 121 -2.30 7.54 0.11
CA GLY A 121 -2.75 6.48 0.99
C GLY A 121 -2.93 5.15 0.22
N PHE A 122 -3.80 5.09 -0.78
CA PHE A 122 -3.98 3.86 -1.54
C PHE A 122 -2.77 3.50 -2.42
N VAL A 123 -2.06 4.48 -3.01
CA VAL A 123 -0.90 4.21 -3.88
C VAL A 123 0.25 3.58 -3.09
N TRP A 124 0.58 4.14 -1.91
CA TRP A 124 1.58 3.54 -1.02
C TRP A 124 1.09 2.23 -0.43
N GLY A 125 -0.21 2.15 -0.10
CA GLY A 125 -0.86 0.93 0.36
C GLY A 125 -0.62 -0.22 -0.61
N GLN A 126 -0.96 -0.03 -1.89
CA GLN A 126 -0.75 -1.01 -2.96
C GLN A 126 0.74 -1.37 -3.13
N PHE A 127 1.63 -0.37 -3.11
CA PHE A 127 3.09 -0.62 -3.19
C PHE A 127 3.60 -1.51 -2.04
N VAL A 128 3.08 -1.29 -0.82
CA VAL A 128 3.40 -2.13 0.34
C VAL A 128 2.78 -3.52 0.24
N ASP A 129 1.51 -3.66 -0.16
CA ASP A 129 0.86 -4.97 -0.40
C ASP A 129 1.70 -5.81 -1.35
N HIS A 130 2.12 -5.20 -2.46
CA HIS A 130 2.90 -5.88 -3.49
C HIS A 130 4.30 -6.27 -3.04
N THR A 131 4.79 -5.67 -1.95
CA THR A 131 6.06 -6.04 -1.33
C THR A 131 5.92 -7.25 -0.42
N ILE A 132 4.82 -7.37 0.34
CA ILE A 132 4.71 -8.33 1.46
C ILE A 132 3.76 -9.51 1.20
N ALA A 133 2.88 -9.40 0.21
CA ALA A 133 1.86 -10.40 -0.05
C ALA A 133 1.61 -10.64 -1.55
N GLN A 134 1.65 -11.90 -1.92
CA GLN A 134 1.22 -12.37 -3.23
C GLN A 134 0.78 -13.82 -3.11
N ARG A 135 -0.49 -14.10 -3.40
CA ARG A 135 -0.98 -15.49 -3.38
C ARG A 135 -0.40 -16.32 -4.52
N LEU A 136 -0.21 -17.62 -4.28
CA LEU A 136 0.05 -18.57 -5.35
C LEU A 136 -1.20 -18.76 -6.22
N GLY A 137 -1.18 -18.14 -7.41
CA GLY A 137 -2.25 -18.22 -8.40
C GLY A 137 -2.34 -19.58 -9.10
N ARG A 138 -3.26 -19.67 -10.06
CA ARG A 138 -3.33 -20.80 -10.99
C ARG A 138 -2.06 -20.83 -11.84
N ARG A 139 -1.34 -21.95 -11.84
CA ARG A 139 -0.24 -22.18 -12.77
C ARG A 139 -0.78 -22.91 -14.01
N LEU A 140 -0.36 -22.49 -15.21
CA LEU A 140 -0.61 -23.20 -16.47
C LEU A 140 0.32 -24.43 -16.60
N VAL A 141 0.36 -25.27 -15.57
CA VAL A 141 1.11 -26.54 -15.52
C VAL A 141 0.13 -27.69 -15.32
N SER A 142 0.55 -28.94 -15.49
CA SER A 142 -0.33 -30.11 -15.37
C SER A 142 -0.25 -30.78 -13.98
N PRO A 143 -1.37 -31.04 -13.28
CA PRO A 143 -2.72 -30.53 -13.56
C PRO A 143 -2.83 -29.02 -13.24
N PRO A 144 -3.64 -28.26 -13.99
CA PRO A 144 -3.82 -26.83 -13.74
C PRO A 144 -4.55 -26.60 -12.41
N GLY A 145 -4.41 -25.40 -11.85
CA GLY A 145 -5.25 -24.97 -10.73
C GLY A 145 -6.74 -24.90 -11.11
N GLU A 146 -7.60 -24.88 -10.09
CA GLU A 146 -9.07 -24.92 -10.22
C GLU A 146 -9.64 -23.57 -10.68
N THR A 147 -10.53 -23.61 -11.68
CA THR A 147 -11.34 -22.46 -12.12
C THR A 147 -12.70 -22.47 -11.42
N ARG A 148 -13.17 -21.30 -10.96
CA ARG A 148 -14.48 -21.10 -10.34
C ARG A 148 -14.99 -19.71 -10.74
N ASN A 149 -15.47 -19.60 -11.97
CA ASN A 149 -16.00 -18.33 -12.46
C ASN A 149 -17.17 -17.84 -11.61
N ILE A 150 -17.27 -16.53 -11.46
CA ILE A 150 -18.39 -15.88 -10.80
C ILE A 150 -19.45 -15.64 -11.87
N VAL A 151 -20.70 -16.01 -11.58
CA VAL A 151 -21.82 -15.83 -12.52
C VAL A 151 -22.10 -14.34 -12.68
N PHE A 152 -22.29 -13.90 -13.93
CA PHE A 152 -22.76 -12.56 -14.25
C PHE A 152 -24.15 -12.68 -14.88
N ASP A 153 -25.16 -12.12 -14.22
CA ASP A 153 -26.53 -12.14 -14.69
C ASP A 153 -26.93 -10.80 -15.30
N ASN A 154 -27.00 -10.75 -16.64
CA ASN A 154 -27.46 -9.55 -17.36
C ASN A 154 -28.94 -9.23 -17.13
N ALA A 155 -29.72 -10.15 -16.53
CA ALA A 155 -31.13 -9.96 -16.22
C ALA A 155 -31.38 -9.53 -14.76
N ASP A 156 -30.33 -9.41 -13.94
CA ASP A 156 -30.45 -8.88 -12.57
C ASP A 156 -30.95 -7.42 -12.64
N PRO A 157 -32.04 -7.05 -11.93
CA PRO A 157 -32.59 -5.70 -11.98
C PRO A 157 -31.64 -4.62 -11.48
N MET A 158 -30.62 -5.00 -10.69
CA MET A 158 -29.59 -4.10 -10.18
C MET A 158 -28.37 -3.99 -11.12
N GLU A 159 -28.37 -4.71 -12.24
CA GLU A 159 -27.26 -4.73 -13.19
C GLU A 159 -27.43 -3.66 -14.28
N SER A 160 -26.52 -2.68 -14.28
CA SER A 160 -26.49 -1.61 -15.27
C SER A 160 -25.49 -1.87 -16.40
N PHE A 161 -24.67 -2.92 -16.30
CA PHE A 161 -23.64 -3.26 -17.29
C PHE A 161 -23.99 -4.54 -18.05
N ARG A 162 -23.60 -4.58 -19.32
CA ARG A 162 -23.71 -5.78 -20.15
C ARG A 162 -22.38 -6.55 -20.16
N ASN A 163 -22.46 -7.86 -19.98
CA ASN A 163 -21.36 -8.79 -20.14
C ASN A 163 -21.76 -9.92 -21.08
N ASP A 164 -21.20 -9.94 -22.29
CA ASP A 164 -21.54 -10.93 -23.33
C ASP A 164 -20.94 -12.31 -23.03
N ILE A 165 -20.01 -12.41 -22.08
CA ILE A 165 -19.39 -13.67 -21.64
C ILE A 165 -20.26 -14.37 -20.58
N GLY A 166 -21.09 -13.63 -19.84
CA GLY A 166 -21.97 -14.15 -18.79
C GLY A 166 -21.24 -14.59 -17.50
N ILE A 167 -19.95 -14.28 -17.37
CA ILE A 167 -19.14 -14.57 -16.19
C ILE A 167 -18.14 -13.45 -15.90
N VAL A 168 -17.72 -13.36 -14.63
CA VAL A 168 -16.44 -12.76 -14.24
C VAL A 168 -15.42 -13.91 -14.08
N PRO A 169 -14.34 -13.95 -14.86
CA PRO A 169 -13.32 -15.00 -14.74
C PRO A 169 -12.68 -15.02 -13.35
N PHE A 170 -12.62 -16.21 -12.74
CA PHE A 170 -11.98 -16.38 -11.44
C PHE A 170 -11.37 -17.77 -11.28
N ASP A 171 -10.15 -17.81 -10.75
CA ASP A 171 -9.45 -19.03 -10.41
C ASP A 171 -9.17 -19.11 -8.91
N ARG A 172 -9.33 -20.30 -8.33
CA ARG A 172 -8.92 -20.58 -6.95
C ARG A 172 -7.41 -20.50 -6.81
N SER A 173 -6.94 -20.09 -5.65
CA SER A 173 -5.51 -20.10 -5.30
C SER A 173 -5.02 -21.53 -5.19
N ARG A 174 -3.84 -21.85 -5.70
CA ARG A 174 -3.31 -23.20 -5.50
C ARG A 174 -3.05 -23.44 -4.01
N PRO A 175 -3.48 -24.59 -3.47
CA PRO A 175 -3.24 -24.89 -2.08
C PRO A 175 -1.78 -25.27 -1.86
N ALA A 176 -1.31 -25.15 -0.62
CA ALA A 176 -0.07 -25.75 -0.18
C ALA A 176 -0.14 -27.28 -0.27
N ASP A 177 0.99 -27.90 -0.61
CA ASP A 177 1.09 -29.34 -0.78
C ASP A 177 0.63 -30.08 0.49
N GLY A 178 -0.27 -31.06 0.32
CA GLY A 178 -0.80 -31.87 1.42
C GLY A 178 -1.98 -31.25 2.19
N THR A 179 -2.42 -30.03 1.86
CA THR A 179 -3.59 -29.38 2.48
C THR A 179 -4.85 -29.52 1.62
N GLY A 180 -6.03 -29.34 2.23
CA GLY A 180 -7.33 -29.49 1.56
C GLY A 180 -7.81 -30.94 1.39
N VAL A 181 -7.18 -31.89 2.08
CA VAL A 181 -7.51 -33.34 2.02
C VAL A 181 -7.78 -33.92 3.41
N THR A 182 -6.82 -33.81 4.32
CA THR A 182 -6.95 -34.24 5.73
C THR A 182 -6.83 -33.09 6.72
N THR A 183 -6.33 -31.96 6.24
CA THR A 183 -6.26 -30.67 6.94
C THR A 183 -6.90 -29.61 6.05
N PRO A 184 -7.44 -28.51 6.61
CA PRO A 184 -7.99 -27.43 5.81
C PRO A 184 -7.02 -26.90 4.75
N ARG A 185 -7.56 -26.45 3.61
CA ARG A 185 -6.81 -25.87 2.49
C ARG A 185 -6.06 -24.64 2.97
N GLU A 186 -4.75 -24.62 2.78
CA GLU A 186 -3.91 -23.46 3.09
C GLU A 186 -3.33 -22.84 1.84
N GLN A 187 -3.18 -21.52 1.83
CA GLN A 187 -2.67 -20.77 0.68
C GLN A 187 -1.24 -20.31 0.91
N ILE A 188 -0.50 -20.15 -0.18
CA ILE A 188 0.94 -19.81 -0.16
C ILE A 188 1.14 -18.34 -0.47
N ASN A 189 2.03 -17.69 0.30
CA ASN A 189 2.63 -16.41 -0.05
C ASN A 189 3.86 -16.64 -0.94
N THR A 190 3.87 -16.10 -2.16
CA THR A 190 4.98 -16.27 -3.13
C THR A 190 6.00 -15.13 -3.06
N VAL A 191 5.80 -14.15 -2.20
CA VAL A 191 6.77 -13.09 -1.89
C VAL A 191 7.15 -13.16 -0.40
N SER A 192 8.20 -12.44 0.00
CA SER A 192 8.62 -12.43 1.40
C SER A 192 7.57 -11.63 2.20
N SER A 193 7.44 -11.90 3.49
CA SER A 193 6.54 -11.12 4.35
C SER A 193 7.15 -9.79 4.81
N TYR A 194 8.41 -9.51 4.47
CA TYR A 194 9.15 -8.37 5.02
C TYR A 194 8.95 -7.11 4.17
N LEU A 195 8.98 -5.95 4.82
CA LEU A 195 9.17 -4.67 4.12
C LEU A 195 10.64 -4.52 3.71
N ASP A 196 11.07 -5.32 2.73
CA ASP A 196 12.47 -5.52 2.33
C ASP A 196 12.78 -4.99 0.91
N GLY A 197 11.90 -4.15 0.38
CA GLY A 197 12.06 -3.55 -0.94
C GLY A 197 11.87 -4.54 -2.10
N ALA A 198 11.21 -5.69 -1.88
CA ALA A 198 10.94 -6.67 -2.92
C ALA A 198 10.27 -6.07 -4.18
N ALA A 199 9.45 -5.02 -4.06
CA ALA A 199 8.89 -4.34 -5.22
C ALA A 199 9.95 -3.74 -6.17
N VAL A 200 11.14 -3.40 -5.65
CA VAL A 200 12.27 -2.85 -6.43
C VAL A 200 13.26 -3.94 -6.82
N TYR A 201 13.58 -4.85 -5.90
CA TYR A 201 14.69 -5.82 -6.07
C TYR A 201 14.24 -7.24 -6.46
N GLY A 202 12.96 -7.57 -6.26
CA GLY A 202 12.40 -8.91 -6.43
C GLY A 202 12.71 -9.83 -5.26
N ASN A 203 12.21 -11.07 -5.33
CA ASN A 203 12.51 -12.14 -4.36
C ASN A 203 13.34 -13.30 -4.96
N ALA A 204 13.82 -13.15 -6.20
CA ALA A 204 14.51 -14.20 -6.93
C ALA A 204 15.81 -13.67 -7.55
N ILE A 205 16.86 -14.49 -7.48
CA ILE A 205 18.22 -14.13 -7.89
C ILE A 205 18.31 -13.85 -9.39
N ASP A 206 17.64 -14.65 -10.21
CA ASP A 206 17.56 -14.49 -11.67
C ASP A 206 16.88 -13.17 -12.08
N ARG A 207 15.80 -12.79 -11.40
CA ARG A 207 15.16 -11.48 -11.61
C ARG A 207 16.12 -10.35 -11.24
N LEU A 208 16.77 -10.43 -10.07
CA LEU A 208 17.70 -9.37 -9.65
C LEU A 208 18.90 -9.26 -10.60
N ASP A 209 19.44 -10.39 -11.07
CA ASP A 209 20.51 -10.43 -12.06
C ASP A 209 20.12 -9.70 -13.34
N TRP A 210 18.91 -9.96 -13.85
CA TRP A 210 18.40 -9.28 -15.03
C TRP A 210 18.20 -7.76 -14.81
N LEU A 211 17.79 -7.36 -13.61
CA LEU A 211 17.55 -5.95 -13.25
C LEU A 211 18.83 -5.13 -13.04
N ARG A 212 19.96 -5.76 -12.71
CA ARG A 212 21.25 -5.06 -12.49
C ARG A 212 21.99 -4.82 -13.80
N GLU A 213 22.69 -3.70 -13.90
CA GLU A 213 23.53 -3.43 -15.08
C GLU A 213 24.70 -4.41 -15.15
N GLY A 214 24.72 -5.27 -16.16
CA GLY A 214 25.80 -6.22 -16.39
C GLY A 214 25.33 -7.44 -17.18
N THR A 215 26.05 -8.56 -17.00
CA THR A 215 25.73 -9.87 -17.59
C THR A 215 24.48 -10.47 -16.94
N VAL A 216 23.79 -11.33 -17.68
CA VAL A 216 22.67 -12.13 -17.14
C VAL A 216 23.10 -13.59 -17.19
N ASP A 217 23.74 -14.05 -16.12
CA ASP A 217 24.38 -15.37 -15.99
C ASP A 217 23.98 -16.13 -14.73
N GLY A 218 23.02 -15.60 -13.96
CA GLY A 218 22.53 -16.16 -12.71
C GLY A 218 23.33 -15.73 -11.48
N ASP A 219 24.35 -14.89 -11.63
CA ASP A 219 25.11 -14.32 -10.50
C ASP A 219 25.09 -12.78 -10.49
N PRO A 220 24.09 -12.15 -9.85
CA PRO A 220 24.00 -10.69 -9.79
C PRO A 220 25.22 -10.04 -9.14
N ARG A 221 26.03 -10.77 -8.35
CA ARG A 221 27.13 -10.19 -7.57
C ARG A 221 28.30 -9.75 -8.45
N ASN A 222 28.38 -10.24 -9.69
CA ASN A 222 29.39 -9.82 -10.67
C ASN A 222 28.97 -8.58 -11.48
N ASN A 223 27.70 -8.15 -11.36
CA ASN A 223 27.15 -6.99 -12.05
C ASN A 223 27.51 -5.68 -11.35
N LYS A 224 27.30 -4.56 -12.05
CA LYS A 224 27.43 -3.23 -11.45
C LYS A 224 26.46 -3.05 -10.29
N ALA A 225 26.77 -2.03 -9.49
CA ALA A 225 25.94 -1.64 -8.38
C ALA A 225 24.61 -0.99 -8.80
N THR A 226 24.50 -0.47 -10.02
CA THR A 226 23.30 0.21 -10.50
C THR A 226 22.25 -0.76 -11.05
N LEU A 227 20.99 -0.38 -10.87
CA LEU A 227 19.86 -0.98 -11.59
C LEU A 227 19.83 -0.43 -13.03
N LEU A 228 19.50 -1.30 -13.97
CA LEU A 228 19.33 -0.96 -15.38
C LEU A 228 18.16 0.02 -15.53
N MET A 229 18.43 1.26 -15.98
CA MET A 229 17.39 2.29 -16.14
C MET A 229 17.56 3.10 -17.43
N PRO A 230 17.21 2.54 -18.61
CA PRO A 230 17.29 3.28 -19.87
C PRO A 230 16.43 4.55 -19.80
N GLY A 231 16.99 5.70 -20.16
CA GLY A 231 16.27 6.98 -20.11
C GLY A 231 15.83 7.40 -18.69
N ASN A 232 16.43 6.85 -17.64
CA ASN A 232 15.99 7.00 -16.24
C ASN A 232 14.58 6.45 -15.93
N TYR A 233 14.06 5.54 -16.74
CA TYR A 233 12.84 4.78 -16.43
C TYR A 233 13.17 3.32 -16.18
N LEU A 234 12.19 2.57 -15.65
CA LEU A 234 12.32 1.12 -15.52
C LEU A 234 12.53 0.48 -16.92
N PRO A 235 13.35 -0.57 -17.03
CA PRO A 235 13.64 -1.22 -18.30
C PRO A 235 12.39 -1.92 -18.82
N ARG A 236 12.14 -1.82 -20.13
CA ARG A 236 11.16 -2.63 -20.85
C ARG A 236 11.67 -4.07 -21.02
N ARG A 237 10.79 -5.06 -21.21
CA ARG A 237 11.21 -6.47 -21.42
C ARG A 237 12.12 -6.63 -22.64
N ASP A 238 11.93 -5.83 -23.69
CA ASP A 238 12.78 -5.80 -24.89
C ASP A 238 14.09 -5.00 -24.74
N THR A 239 14.37 -4.37 -23.58
CA THR A 239 15.56 -3.52 -23.36
C THR A 239 16.88 -4.25 -23.63
N ARG A 240 16.92 -5.57 -23.38
CA ARG A 240 18.11 -6.40 -23.61
C ARG A 240 18.10 -7.13 -24.97
N GLY A 241 17.21 -6.74 -25.88
CA GLY A 241 17.11 -7.26 -27.24
C GLY A 241 16.27 -8.54 -27.41
N ASP A 242 16.18 -9.38 -26.38
CA ASP A 242 15.34 -10.59 -26.39
C ASP A 242 14.38 -10.61 -25.19
N ALA A 243 13.12 -10.25 -25.45
CA ALA A 243 12.07 -10.20 -24.45
C ALA A 243 11.69 -11.57 -23.85
N SER A 244 12.04 -12.68 -24.51
CA SER A 244 11.78 -14.03 -23.98
C SER A 244 12.65 -14.37 -22.78
N THR A 245 13.80 -13.70 -22.64
CA THR A 245 14.72 -13.83 -21.50
C THR A 245 14.39 -12.90 -20.34
N ALA A 246 13.45 -11.97 -20.54
CA ALA A 246 13.07 -11.00 -19.52
C ALA A 246 12.13 -11.61 -18.47
N PRO A 247 12.22 -11.17 -17.20
CA PRO A 247 11.30 -11.59 -16.15
C PRO A 247 9.82 -11.41 -16.56
N ASN A 248 8.99 -12.36 -16.15
CA ASN A 248 7.55 -12.30 -16.40
C ASN A 248 6.93 -11.08 -15.70
N MET A 249 6.01 -10.41 -16.40
CA MET A 249 5.20 -9.31 -15.87
C MET A 249 3.73 -9.64 -16.11
N VAL A 250 2.85 -9.23 -15.20
CA VAL A 250 1.41 -9.28 -15.43
C VAL A 250 1.09 -8.29 -16.55
N ALA A 251 0.40 -8.79 -17.57
CA ALA A 251 -0.04 -8.02 -18.72
C ALA A 251 -1.57 -7.92 -18.71
N GLY A 252 -2.06 -6.73 -19.03
CA GLY A 252 -3.46 -6.38 -19.22
C GLY A 252 -3.56 -5.25 -20.25
N GLY A 253 -4.78 -4.80 -20.59
CA GLY A 253 -4.98 -3.66 -21.51
C GLY A 253 -4.10 -3.73 -22.77
N GLN A 254 -3.41 -2.63 -23.11
CA GLN A 254 -2.51 -2.54 -24.26
C GLN A 254 -1.35 -3.56 -24.23
N LEU A 255 -0.89 -3.96 -23.03
CA LEU A 255 0.18 -4.95 -22.87
C LEU A 255 -0.26 -6.39 -23.21
N PHE A 256 -1.56 -6.68 -23.39
CA PHE A 256 -1.96 -7.98 -23.93
C PHE A 256 -1.41 -8.21 -25.34
N ASN A 257 -1.41 -7.17 -26.18
CA ASN A 257 -0.96 -7.23 -27.56
C ASN A 257 0.55 -6.91 -27.72
N THR A 258 1.13 -6.19 -26.76
CA THR A 258 2.54 -5.79 -26.77
C THR A 258 3.28 -6.17 -25.46
N PRO A 259 3.23 -7.45 -25.04
CA PRO A 259 3.77 -7.87 -23.75
C PRO A 259 5.29 -7.64 -23.60
N GLU A 260 6.03 -7.48 -24.70
CA GLU A 260 7.45 -7.09 -24.73
C GLU A 260 7.71 -5.64 -24.28
N LYS A 261 6.67 -4.78 -24.26
CA LYS A 261 6.73 -3.39 -23.81
C LYS A 261 6.46 -3.22 -22.32
N ALA A 262 6.19 -4.28 -21.57
CA ALA A 262 6.00 -4.18 -20.13
C ALA A 262 7.27 -3.63 -19.45
N ALA A 263 7.11 -2.67 -18.53
CA ALA A 263 8.18 -2.26 -17.62
C ALA A 263 8.55 -3.44 -16.71
N VAL A 264 9.82 -3.58 -16.35
CA VAL A 264 10.32 -4.67 -15.50
C VAL A 264 10.97 -4.08 -14.25
N THR A 265 10.67 -4.69 -13.11
CA THR A 265 11.12 -4.30 -11.77
C THR A 265 10.97 -5.51 -10.84
N GLY A 266 11.17 -5.35 -9.53
CA GLY A 266 11.12 -6.44 -8.56
C GLY A 266 9.78 -7.17 -8.51
N ASP A 267 8.67 -6.43 -8.44
CA ASP A 267 7.32 -7.02 -8.43
C ASP A 267 6.72 -7.12 -9.83
N GLN A 268 6.07 -8.24 -10.13
CA GLN A 268 5.53 -8.52 -11.46
C GLN A 268 4.23 -7.76 -11.79
N ARG A 269 3.59 -7.09 -10.82
CA ARG A 269 2.34 -6.34 -11.02
C ARG A 269 2.57 -4.84 -11.24
N ALA A 270 3.83 -4.41 -11.39
CA ALA A 270 4.19 -2.99 -11.46
C ALA A 270 3.50 -2.16 -12.55
N ASN A 271 3.09 -2.79 -13.65
CA ASN A 271 2.46 -2.09 -14.77
C ASN A 271 0.97 -1.82 -14.53
N GLU A 272 0.37 -2.29 -13.43
CA GLU A 272 -1.08 -2.21 -13.20
C GLU A 272 -1.62 -0.81 -13.43
N ASN A 273 -1.08 0.23 -12.79
CA ASN A 273 -1.51 1.62 -12.99
C ASN A 273 -0.29 2.59 -12.99
N PRO A 274 -0.43 3.81 -13.53
CA PRO A 274 0.72 4.72 -13.70
C PRO A 274 1.32 5.20 -12.38
N ALA A 275 0.54 5.34 -11.31
CA ALA A 275 1.06 5.76 -10.00
C ALA A 275 1.91 4.67 -9.34
N LEU A 276 1.49 3.41 -9.43
CA LEU A 276 2.27 2.27 -8.96
C LEU A 276 3.59 2.14 -9.73
N LEU A 277 3.55 2.28 -11.06
CA LEU A 277 4.77 2.26 -11.88
C LEU A 277 5.70 3.43 -11.54
N ALA A 278 5.13 4.61 -11.25
CA ALA A 278 5.88 5.80 -10.86
C ALA A 278 6.65 5.61 -9.54
N ILE A 279 5.99 5.09 -8.49
CA ILE A 279 6.68 4.86 -7.20
C ILE A 279 7.78 3.78 -7.31
N GLN A 280 7.59 2.74 -8.13
CA GLN A 280 8.65 1.76 -8.37
C GLN A 280 9.83 2.37 -9.14
N THR A 281 9.55 3.21 -10.14
CA THR A 281 10.58 3.98 -10.85
C THR A 281 11.33 4.93 -9.90
N LEU A 282 10.61 5.59 -8.99
CA LEU A 282 11.18 6.50 -7.98
C LEU A 282 12.23 5.81 -7.12
N PHE A 283 11.93 4.63 -6.57
CA PHE A 283 12.88 3.93 -5.71
C PHE A 283 14.03 3.27 -6.47
N ALA A 284 13.83 2.90 -7.74
CA ALA A 284 14.94 2.50 -8.60
C ALA A 284 15.90 3.69 -8.86
N ARG A 285 15.37 4.90 -9.08
CA ARG A 285 16.18 6.13 -9.17
C ARG A 285 16.90 6.42 -7.86
N GLU A 286 16.22 6.31 -6.71
CA GLU A 286 16.84 6.56 -5.40
C GLU A 286 18.00 5.60 -5.14
N HIS A 287 17.85 4.31 -5.48
CA HIS A 287 18.93 3.35 -5.40
C HIS A 287 20.15 3.80 -6.23
N ASN A 288 19.95 4.14 -7.51
CA ASN A 288 21.03 4.60 -8.38
C ASN A 288 21.66 5.92 -7.91
N ARG A 289 20.85 6.84 -7.34
CA ARG A 289 21.31 8.09 -6.73
C ARG A 289 22.20 7.82 -5.51
N ILE A 290 21.84 6.86 -4.66
CA ILE A 290 22.65 6.44 -3.50
C ILE A 290 23.96 5.80 -3.97
N VAL A 291 23.91 4.88 -4.93
CA VAL A 291 25.11 4.25 -5.53
C VAL A 291 26.10 5.31 -6.05
N ALA A 292 25.61 6.36 -6.71
CA ALA A 292 26.43 7.45 -7.23
C ALA A 292 27.13 8.29 -6.14
N GLN A 293 26.59 8.32 -4.92
CA GLN A 293 27.20 9.02 -3.77
C GLN A 293 28.27 8.19 -3.07
N LEU A 294 28.30 6.88 -3.30
CA LEU A 294 29.21 5.97 -2.61
C LEU A 294 30.65 6.05 -3.15
N PRO A 295 31.67 5.91 -2.30
CA PRO A 295 33.06 5.99 -2.73
C PRO A 295 33.45 4.95 -3.79
N LYS A 296 34.27 5.36 -4.76
CA LYS A 296 34.76 4.49 -5.84
C LYS A 296 35.62 3.31 -5.39
N TRP A 297 36.14 3.32 -4.15
CA TRP A 297 36.96 2.22 -3.62
C TRP A 297 36.15 1.04 -3.11
N LEU A 298 34.83 1.21 -2.91
CA LEU A 298 33.92 0.12 -2.61
C LEU A 298 33.76 -0.78 -3.82
N SER A 299 33.61 -2.08 -3.57
CA SER A 299 33.20 -3.03 -4.62
C SER A 299 31.80 -2.70 -5.13
N GLU A 300 31.47 -3.14 -6.35
CA GLU A 300 30.12 -2.96 -6.89
C GLU A 300 29.06 -3.66 -6.03
N GLN A 301 29.39 -4.86 -5.50
CA GLN A 301 28.49 -5.58 -4.61
C GLN A 301 28.28 -4.86 -3.27
N ASP A 302 29.33 -4.29 -2.66
CA ASP A 302 29.16 -3.49 -1.43
C ASP A 302 28.30 -2.26 -1.68
N LYS A 303 28.49 -1.56 -2.82
CA LYS A 303 27.68 -0.40 -3.16
C LYS A 303 26.21 -0.78 -3.35
N PHE A 304 25.95 -1.87 -4.05
CA PHE A 304 24.59 -2.38 -4.26
C PHE A 304 23.90 -2.67 -2.93
N GLU A 305 24.52 -3.45 -2.05
CA GLU A 305 23.89 -3.84 -0.78
C GLU A 305 23.76 -2.67 0.20
N ILE A 306 24.71 -1.72 0.21
CA ILE A 306 24.56 -0.47 0.99
C ILE A 306 23.37 0.34 0.48
N ALA A 307 23.24 0.52 -0.85
CA ALA A 307 22.14 1.28 -1.42
C ALA A 307 20.79 0.59 -1.18
N ARG A 308 20.74 -0.74 -1.35
CA ARG A 308 19.58 -1.57 -1.04
C ARG A 308 19.17 -1.43 0.43
N ALA A 309 20.09 -1.57 1.38
CA ALA A 309 19.78 -1.43 2.81
C ALA A 309 19.21 -0.04 3.16
N VAL A 310 19.72 1.03 2.53
CA VAL A 310 19.20 2.38 2.74
C VAL A 310 17.79 2.55 2.16
N VAL A 311 17.55 2.08 0.93
CA VAL A 311 16.22 2.16 0.29
C VAL A 311 15.18 1.35 1.06
N ILE A 312 15.54 0.17 1.55
CA ILE A 312 14.69 -0.64 2.44
C ILE A 312 14.33 0.17 3.69
N ALA A 313 15.33 0.75 4.34
CA ALA A 313 15.11 1.56 5.53
C ALA A 313 14.27 2.82 5.26
N GLU A 314 14.39 3.44 4.09
CA GLU A 314 13.54 4.57 3.65
C GLU A 314 12.08 4.14 3.51
N GLN A 315 11.81 3.02 2.83
CA GLN A 315 10.45 2.49 2.66
C GLN A 315 9.82 2.11 4.01
N GLN A 316 10.58 1.45 4.88
CA GLN A 316 10.11 1.15 6.23
C GLN A 316 9.86 2.43 7.05
N TYR A 317 10.77 3.42 6.97
CA TYR A 317 10.63 4.68 7.68
C TYR A 317 9.37 5.44 7.24
N ILE A 318 9.14 5.59 5.93
CA ILE A 318 7.93 6.21 5.38
C ILE A 318 6.67 5.46 5.83
N THR A 319 6.69 4.13 5.76
CA THR A 319 5.57 3.27 6.17
C THR A 319 5.17 3.52 7.62
N TYR A 320 6.12 3.49 8.55
CA TYR A 320 5.83 3.59 9.99
C TYR A 320 5.70 5.03 10.51
N THR A 321 6.19 6.04 9.80
CA THR A 321 6.18 7.44 10.29
C THR A 321 5.24 8.37 9.54
N GLN A 322 4.82 8.02 8.32
CA GLN A 322 3.88 8.84 7.53
C GLN A 322 2.62 8.05 7.17
N PHE A 323 2.77 6.92 6.47
CA PHE A 323 1.65 6.17 5.92
C PHE A 323 0.70 5.58 7.00
N LEU A 324 1.22 4.78 7.93
CA LEU A 324 0.37 4.19 8.98
C LEU A 324 -0.32 5.29 9.83
N PRO A 325 0.39 6.34 10.29
CA PRO A 325 -0.25 7.46 10.97
C PRO A 325 -1.28 8.22 10.12
N SER A 326 -1.09 8.35 8.81
CA SER A 326 -2.05 9.06 7.95
C SER A 326 -3.40 8.36 7.91
N LEU A 327 -3.39 7.02 7.94
CA LEU A 327 -4.58 6.17 8.02
C LEU A 327 -5.14 6.03 9.45
N GLY A 328 -4.45 6.58 10.45
CA GLY A 328 -4.79 6.46 11.86
C GLY A 328 -4.36 5.15 12.51
N VAL A 329 -3.46 4.38 11.90
CA VAL A 329 -2.95 3.13 12.50
C VAL A 329 -1.87 3.46 13.53
N ASP A 330 -2.28 3.56 14.79
CA ASP A 330 -1.36 3.85 15.90
C ASP A 330 -0.74 2.56 16.47
N LEU A 331 0.58 2.44 16.36
CA LEU A 331 1.33 1.35 16.98
C LEU A 331 1.99 1.81 18.29
N PRO A 332 2.15 0.90 19.28
CA PRO A 332 2.97 1.18 20.45
C PRO A 332 4.39 1.59 20.04
N ARG A 333 5.06 2.39 20.88
CA ARG A 333 6.47 2.76 20.68
C ARG A 333 7.31 1.50 20.47
N TYR A 334 8.19 1.55 19.47
CA TYR A 334 9.11 0.46 19.19
C TYR A 334 10.07 0.22 20.37
N THR A 335 10.22 -1.04 20.77
CA THR A 335 11.08 -1.46 21.90
C THR A 335 12.26 -2.34 21.47
N GLY A 336 12.49 -2.48 20.15
CA GLY A 336 13.51 -3.37 19.59
C GLY A 336 12.94 -4.67 19.02
N TYR A 337 13.79 -5.39 18.31
CA TYR A 337 13.49 -6.68 17.68
C TYR A 337 13.15 -7.76 18.71
N LYS A 338 12.14 -8.57 18.39
CA LYS A 338 11.61 -9.66 19.21
C LYS A 338 11.71 -10.97 18.41
N SER A 339 12.62 -11.84 18.81
CA SER A 339 12.89 -13.10 18.09
C SER A 339 11.79 -14.16 18.21
N ASP A 340 10.83 -13.96 19.12
CA ASP A 340 9.66 -14.81 19.35
C ASP A 340 8.40 -14.34 18.61
N VAL A 341 8.49 -13.25 17.84
CA VAL A 341 7.40 -12.75 16.99
C VAL A 341 7.54 -13.33 15.58
N ASP A 342 6.52 -14.04 15.13
CA ASP A 342 6.38 -14.46 13.73
C ASP A 342 5.91 -13.27 12.89
N VAL A 343 6.69 -12.97 11.85
CA VAL A 343 6.49 -11.84 10.93
C VAL A 343 5.60 -12.21 9.74
N SER A 344 5.33 -13.51 9.55
CA SER A 344 4.63 -14.03 8.37
C SER A 344 3.28 -13.32 8.20
N VAL A 345 3.00 -12.84 6.99
CA VAL A 345 1.72 -12.19 6.69
C VAL A 345 0.58 -13.19 6.91
N SER A 346 -0.44 -12.82 7.67
CA SER A 346 -1.58 -13.71 7.89
C SER A 346 -2.51 -13.76 6.68
N ASN A 347 -3.22 -14.88 6.52
CA ASN A 347 -4.18 -15.06 5.44
C ASN A 347 -5.33 -14.05 5.52
N GLU A 348 -5.80 -13.74 6.74
CA GLU A 348 -6.83 -12.73 7.00
C GLU A 348 -6.35 -11.33 6.64
N PHE A 349 -5.10 -10.98 6.91
CA PHE A 349 -4.55 -9.70 6.51
C PHE A 349 -4.47 -9.58 4.98
N ALA A 350 -3.86 -10.55 4.29
CA ALA A 350 -3.67 -10.49 2.84
C ALA A 350 -4.97 -10.63 2.02
N THR A 351 -5.96 -11.36 2.55
CA THR A 351 -7.19 -11.71 1.82
C THR A 351 -8.33 -10.76 2.12
N VAL A 352 -8.41 -10.24 3.35
CA VAL A 352 -9.53 -9.41 3.81
C VAL A 352 -9.01 -8.05 4.26
N GLY A 353 -8.17 -7.99 5.29
CA GLY A 353 -7.82 -6.74 5.97
C GLY A 353 -7.15 -5.69 5.08
N TYR A 354 -6.27 -6.09 4.19
CA TYR A 354 -5.51 -5.16 3.34
C TYR A 354 -6.23 -4.76 2.04
N ARG A 355 -7.40 -5.34 1.76
CA ARG A 355 -8.21 -5.06 0.55
C ARG A 355 -8.98 -3.74 0.68
N ALA A 356 -8.25 -2.63 0.75
CA ALA A 356 -8.81 -1.29 0.86
C ALA A 356 -9.17 -0.68 -0.51
N HIS A 357 -9.71 -1.50 -1.42
CA HIS A 357 -9.95 -1.11 -2.82
C HIS A 357 -10.97 0.02 -2.98
N SER A 358 -11.87 0.24 -2.00
CA SER A 358 -12.78 1.38 -1.99
C SER A 358 -12.08 2.73 -1.84
N GLN A 359 -10.80 2.77 -1.44
CA GLN A 359 -10.00 4.00 -1.35
C GLN A 359 -9.50 4.52 -2.72
N ILE A 360 -9.68 3.75 -3.78
CA ILE A 360 -9.24 4.15 -5.12
C ILE A 360 -10.21 5.19 -5.68
N ARG A 361 -9.67 6.37 -5.95
CA ARG A 361 -10.34 7.41 -6.73
C ARG A 361 -10.28 7.05 -8.21
N GLY A 362 -11.35 7.29 -8.96
CA GLY A 362 -11.40 7.01 -10.40
C GLY A 362 -10.51 7.89 -11.30
N ASP A 363 -9.71 8.81 -10.76
CA ASP A 363 -8.84 9.69 -11.55
C ASP A 363 -7.60 10.19 -10.81
N PHE A 364 -6.52 10.43 -11.57
CA PHE A 364 -5.38 11.23 -11.14
C PHE A 364 -5.43 12.61 -11.78
N ARG A 365 -5.07 13.66 -11.02
CA ARG A 365 -4.99 15.04 -11.52
C ARG A 365 -3.60 15.61 -11.35
N LEU A 366 -3.05 16.11 -12.45
CA LEU A 366 -1.70 16.67 -12.51
C LEU A 366 -1.78 18.11 -12.98
N GLU A 367 -0.86 18.93 -12.49
CA GLU A 367 -0.67 20.30 -12.93
C GLU A 367 0.81 20.51 -13.30
N ALA A 368 1.04 21.18 -14.42
CA ALA A 368 2.38 21.55 -14.85
C ALA A 368 2.37 22.87 -15.64
N GLU A 369 3.54 23.44 -15.86
CA GLU A 369 3.74 24.56 -16.78
C GLU A 369 3.49 24.14 -18.24
N VAL A 370 2.83 24.99 -19.03
CA VAL A 370 2.53 24.76 -20.47
C VAL A 370 3.78 24.42 -21.26
N GLY A 371 4.92 25.05 -20.95
CA GLY A 371 6.19 24.80 -21.63
C GLY A 371 6.78 23.41 -21.39
N ARG A 372 6.21 22.61 -20.47
CA ARG A 372 6.70 21.26 -20.13
C ARG A 372 6.38 20.23 -21.20
N TYR A 373 5.24 20.36 -21.86
CA TYR A 373 4.76 19.38 -22.84
C TYR A 373 4.75 19.98 -24.24
N SER A 374 5.30 19.24 -25.20
CA SER A 374 5.15 19.61 -26.61
C SER A 374 3.69 19.43 -27.04
N GLN A 375 3.26 20.15 -28.10
CA GLN A 375 1.92 19.95 -28.65
C GLN A 375 1.67 18.49 -29.05
N GLN A 376 2.67 17.84 -29.63
CA GLN A 376 2.61 16.41 -29.98
C GLN A 376 2.38 15.52 -28.76
N THR A 377 3.00 15.85 -27.62
CA THR A 377 2.78 15.12 -26.36
C THR A 377 1.36 15.33 -25.85
N LEU A 378 0.85 16.55 -25.88
CA LEU A 378 -0.52 16.86 -25.46
C LEU A 378 -1.56 16.17 -26.36
N ASP A 379 -1.32 16.13 -27.67
CA ASP A 379 -2.19 15.44 -28.61
C ASP A 379 -2.17 13.93 -28.35
N ARG A 380 -0.99 13.34 -28.10
CA ARG A 380 -0.88 11.92 -27.75
C ARG A 380 -1.55 11.59 -26.41
N LEU A 381 -1.51 12.49 -25.43
CA LEU A 381 -2.23 12.31 -24.17
C LEU A 381 -3.75 12.29 -24.41
N ARG A 382 -4.28 13.16 -25.27
CA ARG A 382 -5.72 13.14 -25.63
C ARG A 382 -6.14 11.86 -26.35
N GLU A 383 -5.25 11.26 -27.14
CA GLU A 383 -5.49 9.96 -27.78
C GLU A 383 -5.54 8.79 -26.79
N LEU A 384 -5.05 9.00 -25.55
CA LEU A 384 -5.07 8.03 -24.45
C LEU A 384 -6.12 8.40 -23.40
N ASP A 385 -7.20 9.07 -23.82
CA ASP A 385 -8.31 9.52 -22.99
C ASP A 385 -7.91 10.40 -21.78
N VAL A 386 -6.74 11.02 -21.82
CA VAL A 386 -6.35 12.04 -20.84
C VAL A 386 -7.02 13.36 -21.20
N GLU A 387 -7.81 13.90 -20.27
CA GLU A 387 -8.39 15.23 -20.44
C GLU A 387 -7.31 16.29 -20.24
N VAL A 388 -7.03 17.06 -21.31
CA VAL A 388 -6.01 18.11 -21.34
C VAL A 388 -6.68 19.48 -21.37
N THR A 389 -6.55 20.23 -20.28
CA THR A 389 -7.02 21.62 -20.19
C THR A 389 -5.83 22.57 -20.08
N VAL A 390 -5.80 23.62 -20.91
CA VAL A 390 -4.76 24.65 -20.87
C VAL A 390 -5.39 25.97 -20.41
N GLU A 391 -4.90 26.50 -19.29
CA GLU A 391 -5.36 27.76 -18.71
C GLU A 391 -4.16 28.66 -18.41
N GLY A 392 -3.98 29.71 -19.22
CA GLY A 392 -2.83 30.61 -19.08
C GLY A 392 -1.50 29.89 -19.34
N ASP A 393 -0.64 29.86 -18.33
CA ASP A 393 0.65 29.17 -18.32
C ASP A 393 0.59 27.76 -17.72
N THR A 394 -0.59 27.29 -17.29
CA THR A 394 -0.77 25.99 -16.66
C THR A 394 -1.49 25.02 -17.58
N VAL A 395 -0.99 23.78 -17.64
CA VAL A 395 -1.70 22.63 -18.21
C VAL A 395 -2.16 21.72 -17.08
N ARG A 396 -3.45 21.39 -17.10
CA ARG A 396 -4.08 20.42 -16.20
C ARG A 396 -4.39 19.15 -16.98
N LEU A 397 -3.97 18.03 -16.41
CA LEU A 397 -4.21 16.70 -16.94
C LEU A 397 -5.11 15.96 -15.94
N MET A 398 -6.25 15.46 -16.39
CA MET A 398 -7.04 14.49 -15.65
C MET A 398 -6.93 13.15 -16.37
N ILE A 399 -6.42 12.14 -15.65
CA ILE A 399 -6.21 10.78 -16.15
C ILE A 399 -7.30 9.93 -15.51
N PRO A 400 -8.36 9.57 -16.25
CA PRO A 400 -9.31 8.58 -15.79
C PRO A 400 -8.59 7.25 -15.58
N LEU A 401 -8.88 6.53 -14.51
CA LEU A 401 -8.39 5.17 -14.31
C LEU A 401 -9.20 4.17 -15.16
N GLY A 402 -9.18 4.35 -16.48
CA GLY A 402 -9.83 3.49 -17.47
C GLY A 402 -8.89 2.52 -18.16
N GLU A 403 -9.36 1.93 -19.26
CA GLU A 403 -8.62 0.95 -20.07
C GLU A 403 -7.25 1.45 -20.54
N ASP A 404 -7.14 2.74 -20.91
CA ASP A 404 -5.89 3.34 -21.40
C ASP A 404 -4.89 3.71 -20.30
N ALA A 405 -5.32 3.78 -19.04
CA ALA A 405 -4.45 4.05 -17.91
C ALA A 405 -3.87 2.76 -17.30
N PHE A 406 -4.68 1.69 -17.24
CA PHE A 406 -4.21 0.41 -16.72
C PHE A 406 -3.26 -0.27 -17.70
N PHE A 407 -2.16 -0.85 -17.20
CA PHE A 407 -1.20 -1.58 -18.04
C PHE A 407 -0.62 -0.77 -19.19
N ASN A 408 -0.44 0.55 -19.01
CA ASN A 408 0.13 1.44 -20.01
C ASN A 408 1.45 2.08 -19.54
N PRO A 409 2.58 1.39 -19.73
CA PRO A 409 3.88 1.92 -19.35
C PRO A 409 4.31 3.20 -20.08
N ASP A 410 3.84 3.42 -21.31
CA ASP A 410 4.20 4.58 -22.12
C ASP A 410 3.51 5.85 -21.62
N LEU A 411 2.29 5.70 -21.07
CA LEU A 411 1.56 6.80 -20.44
C LEU A 411 2.39 7.46 -19.32
N LEU A 412 3.07 6.71 -18.46
CA LEU A 412 3.93 7.29 -17.42
C LEU A 412 5.06 8.14 -18.02
N GLU A 413 5.67 7.70 -19.12
CA GLU A 413 6.74 8.48 -19.77
C GLU A 413 6.21 9.79 -20.36
N LEU A 414 5.01 9.76 -20.95
CA LEU A 414 4.31 10.94 -21.48
C LEU A 414 3.93 11.93 -20.37
N LEU A 415 3.36 11.43 -19.26
CA LEU A 415 3.00 12.23 -18.09
C LEU A 415 4.23 12.79 -17.37
N GLN A 416 5.34 12.06 -17.44
CA GLN A 416 6.60 12.28 -16.75
C GLN A 416 6.53 12.01 -15.23
N LEU A 417 7.62 11.46 -14.69
CA LEU A 417 7.67 10.99 -13.30
C LEU A 417 7.33 12.06 -12.25
N GLY A 418 7.89 13.27 -12.39
CA GLY A 418 7.69 14.37 -11.42
C GLY A 418 6.22 14.79 -11.29
N PRO A 419 5.57 15.25 -12.38
CA PRO A 419 4.15 15.61 -12.39
C PRO A 419 3.25 14.49 -11.85
N MET A 420 3.50 13.24 -12.24
CA MET A 420 2.73 12.10 -11.76
C MET A 420 2.82 11.95 -10.23
N LEU A 421 4.03 11.89 -9.67
CA LEU A 421 4.25 11.74 -8.22
C LEU A 421 3.72 12.95 -7.43
N HIS A 422 3.80 14.15 -7.99
CA HIS A 422 3.22 15.34 -7.37
C HIS A 422 1.69 15.27 -7.36
N GLY A 423 1.07 14.93 -8.49
CA GLY A 423 -0.38 14.86 -8.67
C GLY A 423 -1.09 13.91 -7.71
N VAL A 424 -0.46 12.78 -7.38
CA VAL A 424 -0.98 11.82 -6.39
C VAL A 424 -1.28 12.49 -5.02
N GLY A 425 -0.49 13.50 -4.63
CA GLY A 425 -0.68 14.20 -3.35
C GLY A 425 -1.74 15.29 -3.34
N LEU A 426 -2.25 15.71 -4.50
CA LEU A 426 -3.09 16.92 -4.63
C LEU A 426 -4.55 16.67 -4.25
N ARG A 427 -5.05 15.45 -4.43
CA ARG A 427 -6.46 15.10 -4.26
C ARG A 427 -6.65 14.07 -3.15
N PRO A 428 -7.81 14.09 -2.45
CA PRO A 428 -8.10 13.06 -1.46
C PRO A 428 -8.33 11.71 -2.14
N GLN A 429 -8.00 10.64 -1.43
CA GLN A 429 -8.51 9.31 -1.74
C GLN A 429 -10.00 9.20 -1.39
N THR A 430 -10.70 8.21 -1.96
CA THR A 430 -12.05 7.86 -1.53
C THR A 430 -12.04 7.19 -0.15
N ARG A 431 -13.20 7.13 0.50
CA ARG A 431 -13.35 6.54 1.83
C ARG A 431 -13.15 5.02 1.75
N ASN A 432 -12.56 4.45 2.79
CA ASN A 432 -12.47 3.01 2.92
C ASN A 432 -13.73 2.48 3.62
N ASP A 433 -14.71 2.12 2.81
CA ASP A 433 -16.03 1.64 3.23
C ASP A 433 -16.63 0.70 2.17
N GLU A 434 -17.92 0.43 2.25
CA GLU A 434 -18.61 -0.42 1.29
C GLU A 434 -18.78 0.23 -0.10
N LEU A 435 -18.37 1.46 -0.35
CA LEU A 435 -18.55 2.11 -1.65
C LEU A 435 -17.40 1.75 -2.60
N MET A 436 -17.68 0.97 -3.62
CA MET A 436 -16.71 0.67 -4.67
C MET A 436 -17.18 1.25 -6.00
N SER A 437 -16.34 2.08 -6.61
CA SER A 437 -16.59 2.66 -7.92
C SER A 437 -16.92 1.60 -8.95
N ASN A 438 -17.91 1.90 -9.81
CA ASN A 438 -18.24 1.08 -10.97
C ASN A 438 -17.04 0.80 -11.88
N MET A 439 -16.02 1.67 -11.90
CA MET A 439 -14.77 1.40 -12.57
C MET A 439 -14.09 0.12 -12.08
N LEU A 440 -14.13 -0.17 -10.78
CA LEU A 440 -13.55 -1.39 -10.19
C LEU A 440 -14.53 -2.54 -10.14
N ARG A 441 -15.83 -2.21 -10.00
CA ARG A 441 -16.91 -3.18 -9.93
C ARG A 441 -17.30 -3.72 -11.31
N SER A 442 -17.03 -3.01 -12.39
CA SER A 442 -17.44 -3.36 -13.75
C SER A 442 -16.41 -2.92 -14.79
N PHE A 443 -15.12 -3.13 -14.52
CA PHE A 443 -14.04 -2.79 -15.46
C PHE A 443 -14.19 -3.58 -16.78
N PRO A 444 -14.22 -2.92 -17.95
CA PRO A 444 -14.40 -3.59 -19.24
C PRO A 444 -13.15 -4.35 -19.67
N PHE A 445 -13.34 -5.48 -20.35
CA PHE A 445 -12.29 -6.13 -21.12
C PHE A 445 -12.91 -6.79 -22.36
N THR A 446 -12.09 -7.09 -23.37
CA THR A 446 -12.55 -7.76 -24.59
C THR A 446 -11.87 -9.11 -24.75
N VAL A 447 -12.61 -10.08 -25.32
CA VAL A 447 -12.07 -11.40 -25.66
C VAL A 447 -12.31 -11.68 -27.14
N PRO A 448 -11.27 -12.10 -27.88
CA PRO A 448 -11.45 -12.52 -29.27
C PRO A 448 -12.41 -13.70 -29.40
N VAL A 449 -13.30 -13.64 -30.40
CA VAL A 449 -14.16 -14.79 -30.73
C VAL A 449 -13.32 -15.88 -31.43
N PRO A 450 -13.61 -17.18 -31.21
CA PRO A 450 -12.91 -18.26 -31.90
C PRO A 450 -12.92 -18.05 -33.43
N GLY A 451 -11.72 -18.05 -34.04
CA GLY A 451 -11.55 -17.80 -35.48
C GLY A 451 -11.35 -16.33 -35.88
N ASN A 452 -11.36 -15.39 -34.93
CA ASN A 452 -11.11 -13.97 -35.18
C ASN A 452 -10.25 -13.33 -34.08
N PRO A 453 -8.92 -13.50 -34.14
CA PRO A 453 -8.01 -12.99 -33.11
C PRO A 453 -7.80 -11.46 -33.15
N GLY A 454 -8.22 -10.76 -34.21
CA GLY A 454 -7.96 -9.33 -34.44
C GLY A 454 -9.17 -8.42 -34.26
N CYS A 455 -10.25 -8.89 -33.62
CA CYS A 455 -11.51 -8.16 -33.51
C CYS A 455 -11.42 -6.78 -32.82
N ALA A 456 -10.35 -6.52 -32.06
CA ALA A 456 -10.12 -5.24 -31.41
C ALA A 456 -9.50 -4.20 -32.35
N ASP A 457 -8.82 -4.64 -33.41
CA ASP A 457 -7.98 -3.79 -34.27
C ASP A 457 -8.54 -3.60 -35.69
N ASP A 458 -9.57 -4.36 -36.07
CA ASP A 458 -10.20 -4.29 -37.40
C ASP A 458 -11.73 -4.21 -37.31
N PRO A 459 -12.33 -3.03 -37.60
CA PRO A 459 -13.78 -2.85 -37.58
C PRO A 459 -14.51 -3.61 -38.70
N ALA A 460 -13.79 -4.21 -39.66
CA ALA A 460 -14.37 -5.11 -40.66
C ALA A 460 -14.54 -6.56 -40.16
N LEU A 461 -13.98 -6.90 -39.00
CA LEU A 461 -14.10 -8.22 -38.38
C LEU A 461 -15.29 -8.27 -37.40
N PRO A 462 -15.86 -9.46 -37.12
CA PRO A 462 -16.88 -9.61 -36.08
C PRO A 462 -16.42 -9.04 -34.72
N PRO A 463 -17.30 -8.36 -33.95
CA PRO A 463 -16.91 -7.71 -32.70
C PRO A 463 -16.41 -8.72 -31.65
N CYS A 464 -15.46 -8.29 -30.83
CA CYS A 464 -15.02 -9.06 -29.67
C CYS A 464 -16.18 -9.26 -28.69
N LEU A 465 -16.10 -10.31 -27.85
CA LEU A 465 -17.00 -10.42 -26.71
C LEU A 465 -16.61 -9.39 -25.65
N ALA A 466 -17.55 -8.55 -25.24
CA ALA A 466 -17.34 -7.59 -24.17
C ALA A 466 -17.57 -8.28 -22.81
N GLY A 467 -16.50 -8.38 -22.02
CA GLY A 467 -16.52 -8.84 -20.64
C GLY A 467 -16.58 -7.70 -19.64
N ARG A 468 -16.94 -8.03 -18.39
CA ARG A 468 -16.82 -7.15 -17.22
C ARG A 468 -16.13 -7.90 -16.10
N ASN A 469 -15.16 -7.26 -15.44
CA ASN A 469 -14.58 -7.73 -14.20
C ASN A 469 -15.19 -6.96 -13.02
N ASP A 470 -15.23 -7.62 -11.86
CA ASP A 470 -15.75 -7.04 -10.61
C ASP A 470 -14.80 -7.34 -9.46
N LEU A 471 -14.06 -6.32 -9.03
CA LEU A 471 -13.09 -6.46 -7.95
C LEU A 471 -13.77 -6.76 -6.60
N GLY A 472 -14.93 -6.17 -6.33
CA GLY A 472 -15.69 -6.43 -5.10
C GLY A 472 -16.17 -7.89 -5.04
N ALA A 473 -16.74 -8.39 -6.15
CA ALA A 473 -17.13 -9.81 -6.23
C ALA A 473 -15.90 -10.74 -6.17
N ILE A 474 -14.77 -10.37 -6.77
CA ILE A 474 -13.52 -11.13 -6.69
C ILE A 474 -12.99 -11.18 -5.25
N ASP A 475 -13.06 -10.10 -4.48
CA ASP A 475 -12.63 -10.07 -3.08
C ASP A 475 -13.51 -10.97 -2.21
N ILE A 476 -14.84 -10.95 -2.41
CA ILE A 476 -15.76 -11.90 -1.76
C ILE A 476 -15.40 -13.34 -2.16
N ALA A 477 -15.25 -13.62 -3.46
CA ALA A 477 -14.92 -14.95 -3.95
C ALA A 477 -13.57 -15.44 -3.42
N ARG A 478 -12.59 -14.55 -3.28
CA ARG A 478 -11.27 -14.85 -2.74
C ARG A 478 -11.31 -15.11 -1.23
N SER A 479 -12.09 -14.33 -0.49
CA SER A 479 -12.37 -14.56 0.93
C SER A 479 -12.92 -15.97 1.15
N ARG A 480 -13.91 -16.37 0.34
CA ARG A 480 -14.50 -17.71 0.36
C ARG A 480 -13.53 -18.81 -0.09
N ASP A 481 -12.77 -18.57 -1.16
CA ASP A 481 -11.74 -19.49 -1.66
C ASP A 481 -10.68 -19.82 -0.61
N HIS A 482 -10.25 -18.80 0.15
CA HIS A 482 -9.26 -18.94 1.21
C HIS A 482 -9.87 -19.41 2.56
N GLY A 483 -11.17 -19.71 2.59
CA GLY A 483 -11.86 -20.20 3.79
C GLY A 483 -11.74 -19.22 4.94
N MET A 484 -11.91 -17.92 4.68
CA MET A 484 -11.94 -16.91 5.74
C MET A 484 -13.09 -17.19 6.72
N PRO A 485 -12.91 -16.98 8.04
CA PRO A 485 -14.00 -17.12 9.00
C PRO A 485 -15.21 -16.25 8.64
N SER A 486 -16.38 -16.55 9.20
CA SER A 486 -17.51 -15.60 9.18
C SER A 486 -17.08 -14.27 9.81
N TYR A 487 -17.80 -13.18 9.51
CA TYR A 487 -17.48 -11.86 10.07
C TYR A 487 -17.36 -11.87 11.61
N ASN A 488 -18.31 -12.49 12.32
CA ASN A 488 -18.27 -12.53 13.78
C ASN A 488 -17.18 -13.46 14.34
N ASP A 489 -16.88 -14.57 13.66
CA ASP A 489 -15.77 -15.44 14.05
C ASP A 489 -14.41 -14.76 13.84
N LEU A 490 -14.28 -13.99 12.75
CA LEU A 490 -13.08 -13.20 12.50
C LEU A 490 -12.93 -12.10 13.55
N ARG A 491 -14.01 -11.43 13.96
CA ARG A 491 -13.99 -10.49 15.08
C ARG A 491 -13.51 -11.15 16.37
N ALA A 492 -14.05 -12.33 16.70
CA ALA A 492 -13.62 -13.09 17.86
C ALA A 492 -12.14 -13.47 17.81
N ALA A 493 -11.63 -13.87 16.63
CA ALA A 493 -10.22 -14.21 16.42
C ALA A 493 -9.27 -13.01 16.64
N TYR A 494 -9.78 -11.78 16.45
CA TYR A 494 -9.08 -10.54 16.75
C TYR A 494 -9.42 -9.94 18.13
N GLY A 495 -10.13 -10.68 18.98
CA GLY A 495 -10.47 -10.26 20.35
C GLY A 495 -11.57 -9.19 20.43
N LEU A 496 -12.36 -9.04 19.37
CA LEU A 496 -13.46 -8.08 19.31
C LEU A 496 -14.80 -8.77 19.61
N PRO A 497 -15.76 -8.06 20.24
CA PRO A 497 -17.08 -8.62 20.49
C PRO A 497 -17.86 -8.83 19.19
N ALA A 498 -18.63 -9.91 19.12
CA ALA A 498 -19.57 -10.16 18.02
C ALA A 498 -20.62 -9.04 17.94
N LYS A 499 -21.05 -8.73 16.72
CA LYS A 499 -22.18 -7.82 16.47
C LYS A 499 -23.47 -8.64 16.33
N PRO A 500 -24.51 -8.36 17.14
CA PRO A 500 -25.71 -9.22 17.19
C PRO A 500 -26.73 -8.95 16.08
N SER A 501 -26.56 -7.87 15.30
CA SER A 501 -27.49 -7.46 14.24
C SER A 501 -26.75 -6.67 13.16
N PHE A 502 -27.36 -6.51 11.99
CA PHE A 502 -26.74 -5.74 10.91
C PHE A 502 -26.67 -4.25 11.26
N ALA A 503 -27.68 -3.72 11.97
CA ALA A 503 -27.64 -2.36 12.52
C ALA A 503 -26.45 -2.15 13.48
N ALA A 504 -26.06 -3.16 14.26
CA ALA A 504 -24.89 -3.07 15.14
C ALA A 504 -23.54 -3.11 14.38
N ILE A 505 -23.53 -3.68 13.17
CA ILE A 505 -22.37 -3.70 12.27
C ILE A 505 -22.19 -2.32 11.65
N THR A 506 -23.26 -1.78 11.03
CA THR A 506 -23.21 -0.53 10.26
C THR A 506 -23.30 0.73 11.12
N GLY A 507 -23.76 0.61 12.36
CA GLY A 507 -24.03 1.74 13.25
C GLY A 507 -25.31 2.51 12.91
N GLU A 508 -26.15 1.96 12.02
CA GLU A 508 -27.41 2.57 11.62
C GLU A 508 -28.55 2.29 12.62
N ALA A 509 -29.55 3.17 12.66
CA ALA A 509 -30.66 3.04 13.61
C ALA A 509 -31.68 1.93 13.26
N SER A 510 -31.66 1.44 12.01
CA SER A 510 -32.62 0.46 11.49
C SER A 510 -31.94 -0.51 10.53
N GLU A 511 -32.41 -1.75 10.54
CA GLU A 511 -32.08 -2.80 9.55
C GLU A 511 -33.33 -3.21 8.75
N SER A 512 -34.30 -2.32 8.62
CA SER A 512 -35.51 -2.48 7.81
C SER A 512 -35.56 -1.39 6.75
N PHE A 513 -36.07 -1.73 5.56
CA PHE A 513 -36.33 -0.76 4.51
C PHE A 513 -37.35 0.29 4.98
N PRO A 514 -37.16 1.57 4.65
CA PRO A 514 -38.12 2.62 4.98
C PRO A 514 -39.39 2.47 4.14
N ALA A 515 -40.50 3.00 4.65
CA ALA A 515 -41.67 3.27 3.81
C ALA A 515 -41.37 4.53 2.97
N ASP A 516 -40.93 4.31 1.73
CA ASP A 516 -40.54 5.35 0.79
C ASP A 516 -41.33 5.15 -0.52
N PRO A 517 -42.01 6.19 -1.04
CA PRO A 517 -42.81 6.09 -2.27
C PRO A 517 -41.99 5.81 -3.53
N GLU A 518 -40.69 6.06 -3.53
CA GLU A 518 -39.80 5.72 -4.64
C GLU A 518 -39.38 4.23 -4.61
N LEU A 519 -39.64 3.51 -3.52
CA LEU A 519 -39.32 2.09 -3.42
C LEU A 519 -40.53 1.22 -3.77
N THR A 520 -40.28 0.17 -4.54
CA THR A 520 -41.28 -0.86 -4.86
C THR A 520 -41.56 -1.74 -3.63
N PRO A 521 -42.78 -1.69 -3.06
CA PRO A 521 -43.08 -2.44 -1.83
C PRO A 521 -42.93 -3.95 -2.03
N GLY A 522 -42.10 -4.58 -1.18
CA GLY A 522 -41.79 -6.01 -1.23
C GLY A 522 -40.73 -6.41 -2.25
N ALA A 523 -40.16 -5.47 -2.99
CA ALA A 523 -39.06 -5.67 -3.93
C ALA A 523 -37.89 -4.72 -3.67
N GLU A 524 -37.80 -4.12 -2.47
CA GLU A 524 -36.90 -3.01 -2.16
C GLU A 524 -35.42 -3.35 -2.37
N ILE A 525 -35.00 -4.60 -2.18
CA ILE A 525 -33.61 -5.05 -2.39
C ILE A 525 -33.21 -5.15 -3.88
N ASP A 526 -34.21 -5.26 -4.75
CA ASP A 526 -34.07 -5.40 -6.20
C ASP A 526 -34.55 -4.15 -6.94
N ASP A 527 -34.84 -3.07 -6.19
CA ASP A 527 -35.19 -1.76 -6.71
C ASP A 527 -33.92 -0.90 -6.85
N PRO A 528 -33.57 -0.41 -8.05
CA PRO A 528 -32.41 0.46 -8.24
C PRO A 528 -32.38 1.70 -7.34
N ASP A 529 -33.56 2.27 -7.02
CA ASP A 529 -33.67 3.46 -6.18
C ASP A 529 -33.23 3.18 -4.73
N SER A 530 -33.13 1.90 -4.34
CA SER A 530 -32.60 1.50 -3.02
C SER A 530 -31.16 1.94 -2.77
N LEU A 531 -30.37 2.15 -3.83
CA LEU A 531 -28.97 2.55 -3.76
C LEU A 531 -28.77 4.08 -3.70
N ASP A 532 -29.84 4.84 -3.89
CA ASP A 532 -29.79 6.31 -3.98
C ASP A 532 -29.13 6.97 -2.78
N PHE A 533 -28.53 8.13 -3.05
CA PHE A 533 -28.11 9.09 -2.03
C PHE A 533 -29.12 10.24 -1.97
N THR A 534 -29.64 10.51 -0.76
CA THR A 534 -30.62 11.60 -0.53
C THR A 534 -29.96 12.91 -0.11
N ALA A 535 -28.71 12.85 0.40
CA ALA A 535 -27.91 14.03 0.70
C ALA A 535 -26.41 13.71 0.77
N LEU A 536 -25.58 14.71 0.43
CA LEU A 536 -24.13 14.69 0.55
C LEU A 536 -23.68 15.85 1.43
N TYR A 537 -22.59 15.65 2.16
CA TYR A 537 -22.05 16.65 3.08
C TYR A 537 -20.53 16.78 2.97
N ASP A 538 -20.05 18.02 3.00
CA ASP A 538 -18.62 18.34 3.08
C ASP A 538 -18.06 18.10 4.50
N ALA A 539 -16.75 18.31 4.66
CA ALA A 539 -16.06 18.12 5.94
C ALA A 539 -16.49 19.11 7.04
N GLU A 540 -17.11 20.23 6.67
CA GLU A 540 -17.71 21.20 7.59
C GLU A 540 -19.16 20.84 7.97
N GLY A 541 -19.71 19.76 7.42
CA GLY A 541 -21.08 19.30 7.66
C GLY A 541 -22.13 20.07 6.87
N ARG A 542 -21.74 20.87 5.87
CA ARG A 542 -22.66 21.60 4.99
C ARG A 542 -23.08 20.69 3.83
N ARG A 543 -24.30 20.88 3.33
CA ARG A 543 -24.75 20.16 2.13
C ARG A 543 -23.88 20.51 0.93
N THR A 544 -23.51 19.50 0.16
CA THR A 544 -22.73 19.62 -1.08
C THR A 544 -23.38 18.82 -2.22
N THR A 545 -22.75 18.81 -3.39
CA THR A 545 -23.20 18.09 -4.58
C THR A 545 -22.13 17.14 -5.09
N ALA A 546 -22.50 16.15 -5.89
CA ALA A 546 -21.55 15.22 -6.50
C ALA A 546 -20.48 15.96 -7.33
N ALA A 547 -20.86 17.05 -8.01
CA ALA A 547 -19.97 17.86 -8.84
C ALA A 547 -18.94 18.69 -8.04
N ALA A 548 -19.18 18.93 -6.75
CA ALA A 548 -18.28 19.73 -5.91
C ALA A 548 -16.99 18.98 -5.52
N ASP A 549 -16.98 17.65 -5.64
CA ASP A 549 -15.79 16.82 -5.47
C ASP A 549 -15.16 16.96 -4.06
N ASP A 550 -16.01 17.15 -3.03
CA ASP A 550 -15.63 17.42 -1.63
C ASP A 550 -16.48 16.68 -0.58
N ALA A 551 -17.40 15.81 -1.02
CA ALA A 551 -18.27 15.05 -0.13
C ALA A 551 -17.46 14.04 0.71
N VAL A 552 -17.60 14.09 2.04
CA VAL A 552 -16.95 13.13 2.97
C VAL A 552 -17.96 12.30 3.76
N ARG A 553 -19.25 12.64 3.63
CA ARG A 553 -20.37 11.91 4.24
C ARG A 553 -21.57 11.93 3.30
N ALA A 554 -22.31 10.84 3.28
CA ALA A 554 -23.56 10.72 2.55
C ALA A 554 -24.69 10.16 3.42
N GLU A 555 -25.92 10.43 3.02
CA GLU A 555 -27.14 9.80 3.51
C GLU A 555 -27.72 8.94 2.39
N ARG A 556 -27.85 7.64 2.60
CA ARG A 556 -28.47 6.71 1.66
C ARG A 556 -29.98 6.68 1.85
N ARG A 557 -30.72 6.42 0.77
CA ARG A 557 -32.18 6.22 0.81
C ARG A 557 -32.54 5.01 1.67
N THR A 558 -31.82 3.90 1.50
CA THR A 558 -32.00 2.69 2.32
C THR A 558 -30.78 2.43 3.21
N PRO A 559 -30.99 1.94 4.45
CA PRO A 559 -29.88 1.54 5.31
C PRO A 559 -29.06 0.40 4.72
N ILE A 560 -27.74 0.45 4.87
CA ILE A 560 -26.85 -0.68 4.52
C ILE A 560 -27.29 -1.94 5.29
N ALA A 561 -27.66 -1.79 6.56
CA ALA A 561 -28.12 -2.88 7.40
C ALA A 561 -29.38 -3.58 6.86
N ALA A 562 -30.30 -2.83 6.25
CA ALA A 562 -31.50 -3.40 5.64
C ALA A 562 -31.14 -4.27 4.42
N ARG A 563 -30.23 -3.77 3.57
CA ARG A 563 -29.74 -4.51 2.40
C ARG A 563 -28.96 -5.75 2.80
N LEU A 564 -28.04 -5.64 3.78
CA LEU A 564 -27.32 -6.80 4.32
C LEU A 564 -28.27 -7.86 4.89
N LYS A 565 -29.30 -7.44 5.63
CA LYS A 565 -30.32 -8.35 6.19
C LYS A 565 -31.10 -9.07 5.10
N ALA A 566 -31.50 -8.37 4.04
CA ALA A 566 -32.19 -8.97 2.91
C ALA A 566 -31.32 -9.99 2.17
N VAL A 567 -30.03 -9.71 2.01
CA VAL A 567 -29.08 -10.58 1.28
C VAL A 567 -28.66 -11.80 2.11
N TYR A 568 -28.29 -11.62 3.39
CA TYR A 568 -27.68 -12.67 4.21
C TYR A 568 -28.64 -13.35 5.19
N GLY A 569 -29.72 -12.68 5.58
CA GLY A 569 -30.70 -13.14 6.58
C GLY A 569 -30.20 -13.12 8.03
N SER A 570 -28.97 -13.59 8.28
CA SER A 570 -28.33 -13.61 9.60
C SER A 570 -26.89 -13.12 9.55
N VAL A 571 -26.46 -12.43 10.61
CA VAL A 571 -25.06 -11.99 10.80
C VAL A 571 -24.07 -13.16 10.87
N ASP A 572 -24.53 -14.36 11.20
CA ASP A 572 -23.69 -15.57 11.27
C ASP A 572 -23.27 -16.09 9.90
N ARG A 573 -23.94 -15.65 8.83
CA ARG A 573 -23.62 -16.01 7.44
C ARG A 573 -22.81 -14.95 6.72
N LEU A 574 -22.52 -13.82 7.36
CA LEU A 574 -21.92 -12.67 6.72
C LEU A 574 -20.45 -12.94 6.37
N ASP A 575 -20.11 -12.74 5.10
CA ASP A 575 -18.72 -12.77 4.63
C ASP A 575 -17.88 -11.76 5.41
N ALA A 576 -16.70 -12.17 5.87
CA ALA A 576 -15.80 -11.32 6.65
C ALA A 576 -15.47 -9.99 5.94
N PHE A 577 -15.16 -10.04 4.63
CA PHE A 577 -14.87 -8.83 3.85
C PHE A 577 -16.06 -7.88 3.82
N VAL A 578 -17.26 -8.37 3.52
CA VAL A 578 -18.49 -7.56 3.45
C VAL A 578 -18.80 -6.92 4.80
N GLY A 579 -18.77 -7.70 5.88
CA GLY A 579 -19.03 -7.17 7.21
C GLY A 579 -17.97 -6.18 7.69
N MET A 580 -16.70 -6.40 7.34
CA MET A 580 -15.60 -5.49 7.66
C MET A 580 -15.76 -4.13 6.96
N MET A 581 -16.07 -4.12 5.66
CA MET A 581 -16.24 -2.89 4.88
C MET A 581 -17.51 -2.12 5.28
N ALA A 582 -18.51 -2.81 5.82
CA ALA A 582 -19.74 -2.21 6.34
C ALA A 582 -19.59 -1.57 7.73
N GLU A 583 -18.46 -1.75 8.42
CA GLU A 583 -18.22 -1.07 9.70
C GLU A 583 -17.94 0.42 9.48
N PRO A 584 -18.58 1.33 10.24
CA PRO A 584 -18.26 2.75 10.14
C PRO A 584 -16.83 3.01 10.58
N ASN A 585 -16.13 3.91 9.88
CA ASN A 585 -14.77 4.30 10.26
C ASN A 585 -14.76 4.90 11.67
N LEU A 586 -13.76 4.49 12.46
CA LEU A 586 -13.54 5.08 13.78
C LEU A 586 -13.10 6.56 13.66
N PRO A 587 -13.42 7.43 14.64
CA PRO A 587 -13.03 8.83 14.59
C PRO A 587 -11.53 9.03 14.39
N GLY A 588 -11.15 9.80 13.36
CA GLY A 588 -9.75 10.08 13.01
C GLY A 588 -9.02 8.91 12.32
N LYS A 589 -9.74 7.84 11.95
CA LYS A 589 -9.22 6.62 11.33
C LYS A 589 -9.82 6.42 9.95
N GLU A 590 -9.09 5.77 9.06
CA GLU A 590 -9.61 5.30 7.77
C GLU A 590 -10.25 3.91 7.89
N PHE A 591 -10.44 3.36 9.09
CA PHE A 591 -10.84 1.96 9.30
C PHE A 591 -11.94 1.80 10.33
N GLY A 592 -12.81 0.80 10.12
CA GLY A 592 -13.66 0.23 11.17
C GLY A 592 -12.85 -0.51 12.25
N GLU A 593 -13.53 -1.05 13.25
CA GLU A 593 -12.91 -1.75 14.39
C GLU A 593 -12.10 -2.98 13.94
N LEU A 594 -12.69 -3.82 13.09
CA LEU A 594 -12.10 -5.08 12.67
C LEU A 594 -10.88 -4.85 11.78
N GLN A 595 -11.00 -4.02 10.75
CA GLN A 595 -9.90 -3.75 9.84
C GLN A 595 -8.72 -3.09 10.56
N LEU A 596 -9.00 -2.17 11.49
CA LEU A 596 -7.95 -1.56 12.31
C LEU A 596 -7.24 -2.60 13.19
N ALA A 597 -7.97 -3.55 13.78
CA ALA A 597 -7.36 -4.61 14.58
C ALA A 597 -6.45 -5.52 13.73
N ILE A 598 -6.88 -5.86 12.51
CA ILE A 598 -6.10 -6.65 11.54
C ILE A 598 -4.79 -5.91 11.18
N TRP A 599 -4.89 -4.64 10.77
CA TRP A 599 -3.73 -3.83 10.41
C TRP A 599 -2.76 -3.65 11.56
N ARG A 600 -3.25 -3.33 12.76
CA ARG A 600 -2.40 -3.13 13.94
C ARG A 600 -1.66 -4.40 14.30
N LYS A 601 -2.32 -5.57 14.27
CA LYS A 601 -1.68 -6.85 14.58
C LYS A 601 -0.56 -7.16 13.59
N GLN A 602 -0.85 -7.09 12.29
CA GLN A 602 0.13 -7.46 11.27
C GLN A 602 1.30 -6.47 11.23
N PHE A 603 1.07 -5.15 11.14
CA PHE A 603 2.17 -4.18 11.07
C PHE A 603 3.00 -4.14 12.35
N LEU A 604 2.42 -4.45 13.52
CA LEU A 604 3.22 -4.62 14.73
C LEU A 604 4.15 -5.83 14.61
N ALA A 605 3.67 -6.95 14.06
CA ALA A 605 4.49 -8.13 13.81
C ALA A 605 5.58 -7.89 12.75
N LEU A 606 5.23 -7.22 11.64
CA LEU A 606 6.16 -6.81 10.58
C LEU A 606 7.31 -5.93 11.11
N ARG A 607 7.04 -5.11 12.12
CA ARG A 607 8.04 -4.24 12.75
C ARG A 607 8.87 -4.96 13.81
N ASP A 608 8.20 -5.64 14.72
CA ASP A 608 8.82 -6.20 15.92
C ASP A 608 9.55 -7.52 15.61
N GLY A 609 9.08 -8.30 14.63
CA GLY A 609 9.68 -9.57 14.20
C GLY A 609 10.75 -9.46 13.09
N ASP A 610 11.03 -8.26 12.59
CA ASP A 610 12.06 -8.05 11.56
C ASP A 610 13.41 -7.63 12.17
N ARG A 611 14.43 -8.50 12.04
CA ARG A 611 15.78 -8.22 12.51
C ARG A 611 16.47 -7.10 11.72
N PHE A 612 16.07 -6.88 10.47
CA PHE A 612 16.61 -5.85 9.58
C PHE A 612 15.77 -4.56 9.58
N HIS A 613 14.81 -4.44 10.51
CA HIS A 613 14.03 -3.21 10.67
C HIS A 613 14.95 -1.99 10.90
N TYR A 614 14.63 -0.83 10.31
CA TYR A 614 15.48 0.37 10.38
C TYR A 614 15.79 0.84 11.81
N GLY A 615 14.91 0.52 12.76
CA GLY A 615 15.06 0.81 14.18
C GLY A 615 15.99 -0.15 14.93
N ASN A 616 16.36 -1.27 14.32
CA ASN A 616 17.21 -2.33 14.87
C ASN A 616 18.52 -2.53 14.08
N ASP A 617 18.56 -2.20 12.78
CA ASP A 617 19.71 -2.47 11.92
C ASP A 617 20.95 -1.61 12.30
N PRO A 618 22.02 -2.23 12.84
CA PRO A 618 23.25 -1.52 13.23
C PRO A 618 24.08 -1.00 12.05
N LEU A 619 23.82 -1.46 10.81
CA LEU A 619 24.50 -0.97 9.63
C LEU A 619 24.13 0.48 9.29
N LEU A 620 22.88 0.89 9.53
CA LEU A 620 22.37 2.20 9.11
C LEU A 620 23.09 3.39 9.80
N PRO A 621 23.33 3.38 11.14
CA PRO A 621 24.15 4.41 11.77
C PRO A 621 25.58 4.47 11.23
N LEU A 622 26.16 3.32 10.85
CA LEU A 622 27.49 3.27 10.25
C LEU A 622 27.49 3.91 8.86
N ILE A 623 26.51 3.58 8.00
CA ILE A 623 26.35 4.19 6.68
C ILE A 623 26.26 5.71 6.80
N ARG A 624 25.45 6.21 7.74
CA ARG A 624 25.36 7.65 8.02
C ARG A 624 26.69 8.25 8.46
N ALA A 625 27.40 7.60 9.39
CA ALA A 625 28.67 8.10 9.89
C ALA A 625 29.76 8.13 8.79
N ALA A 626 29.88 7.05 8.02
CA ALA A 626 30.92 6.81 7.03
C ALA A 626 30.67 7.52 5.70
N PHE A 627 29.44 7.49 5.19
CA PHE A 627 29.08 7.95 3.84
C PHE A 627 28.18 9.18 3.82
N LYS A 628 27.68 9.64 4.98
CA LYS A 628 26.75 10.78 5.11
C LYS A 628 25.40 10.55 4.40
N ILE A 629 25.02 9.29 4.24
CA ILE A 629 23.74 8.86 3.67
C ILE A 629 22.84 8.46 4.84
N ASP A 630 21.66 9.08 4.95
CA ASP A 630 20.67 8.79 6.01
C ASP A 630 19.37 8.34 5.35
N TYR A 631 18.69 7.36 5.94
CA TYR A 631 17.41 6.83 5.47
C TYR A 631 16.21 7.66 5.96
N ARG A 632 16.41 8.56 6.93
CA ARG A 632 15.33 9.37 7.52
C ARG A 632 14.92 10.50 6.58
N LYS A 633 14.17 10.15 5.54
CA LYS A 633 13.62 11.06 4.55
C LYS A 633 12.11 10.83 4.43
N THR A 634 11.36 11.91 4.31
CA THR A 634 9.94 11.79 3.97
C THR A 634 9.78 11.38 2.50
N LEU A 635 8.61 10.84 2.13
CA LEU A 635 8.33 10.54 0.73
C LEU A 635 8.46 11.79 -0.16
N GLY A 636 8.04 12.97 0.34
CA GLY A 636 8.24 14.24 -0.36
C GLY A 636 9.71 14.59 -0.59
N ASP A 637 10.59 14.26 0.36
CA ASP A 637 12.04 14.46 0.17
C ASP A 637 12.60 13.52 -0.90
N ILE A 638 12.17 12.25 -0.92
CA ILE A 638 12.59 11.27 -1.93
C ILE A 638 12.12 11.68 -3.33
N ILE A 639 10.87 12.16 -3.47
CA ILE A 639 10.36 12.71 -4.73
C ILE A 639 11.24 13.87 -5.20
N ALA A 640 11.51 14.85 -4.32
CA ALA A 640 12.32 16.02 -4.69
C ALA A 640 13.79 15.68 -5.01
N LEU A 641 14.35 14.62 -4.42
CA LEU A 641 15.71 14.18 -4.70
C LEU A 641 15.88 13.44 -6.04
N ASN A 642 14.78 12.92 -6.62
CA ASN A 642 14.80 12.03 -7.79
C ASN A 642 13.97 12.54 -8.97
N THR A 643 13.40 13.74 -8.83
CA THR A 643 12.62 14.43 -9.86
C THR A 643 13.04 15.88 -9.94
N ASP A 644 12.44 16.62 -10.86
CA ASP A 644 12.57 18.06 -11.01
C ASP A 644 11.55 18.84 -10.18
N ILE A 645 10.72 18.18 -9.36
CA ILE A 645 9.75 18.83 -8.49
C ILE A 645 10.45 19.38 -7.23
N PRO A 646 10.45 20.69 -7.00
CA PRO A 646 11.04 21.28 -5.79
C PRO A 646 10.35 20.78 -4.51
N ARG A 647 11.12 20.62 -3.43
CA ARG A 647 10.58 20.13 -2.15
C ARG A 647 9.50 21.02 -1.57
N ASP A 648 9.58 22.33 -1.76
CA ASP A 648 8.63 23.33 -1.30
C ASP A 648 7.34 23.39 -2.14
N HIS A 649 7.30 22.73 -3.30
CA HIS A 649 6.08 22.51 -4.07
C HIS A 649 5.29 21.29 -3.59
N LEU A 650 5.96 20.37 -2.87
CA LEU A 650 5.32 19.20 -2.28
C LEU A 650 4.78 19.51 -0.89
N ALA A 651 3.66 18.89 -0.54
CA ALA A 651 3.07 19.00 0.79
C ALA A 651 4.08 18.58 1.89
N ALA A 652 3.93 19.11 3.10
CA ALA A 652 4.84 18.76 4.21
C ALA A 652 4.79 17.25 4.49
N ASP A 653 3.58 16.70 4.54
CA ASP A 653 3.29 15.27 4.53
C ASP A 653 2.43 14.92 3.31
N VAL A 654 3.04 14.32 2.27
CA VAL A 654 2.33 14.02 1.01
C VAL A 654 1.13 13.09 1.17
N PHE A 655 1.02 12.35 2.28
CA PHE A 655 -0.15 11.53 2.60
C PHE A 655 -1.39 12.35 3.03
N ARG A 656 -1.25 13.66 3.20
CA ARG A 656 -2.35 14.59 3.49
C ARG A 656 -2.50 15.58 2.33
N THR A 657 -3.73 15.86 1.94
CA THR A 657 -4.00 16.90 0.93
C THR A 657 -3.55 18.28 1.43
N PRO A 658 -3.19 19.22 0.54
CA PRO A 658 -2.85 20.59 0.93
C PRO A 658 -3.92 21.25 1.81
N GLN A 659 -5.20 21.05 1.46
CA GLN A 659 -6.34 21.60 2.22
C GLN A 659 -6.43 21.02 3.63
N ALA A 660 -6.13 19.72 3.81
CA ALA A 660 -6.14 19.08 5.12
C ALA A 660 -5.01 19.60 6.03
N GLN A 661 -3.85 19.91 5.44
CA GLN A 661 -2.72 20.51 6.18
C GLN A 661 -3.05 21.93 6.63
N ASP A 662 -3.69 22.74 5.79
CA ASP A 662 -4.12 24.10 6.13
C ASP A 662 -5.15 24.14 7.26
N ARG A 663 -6.04 23.13 7.35
CA ARG A 663 -6.99 22.97 8.46
C ARG A 663 -6.32 22.63 9.79
N ALA A 664 -5.19 21.92 9.76
CA ALA A 664 -4.46 21.48 10.96
C ALA A 664 -3.63 22.60 11.62
N VAL A 665 -3.35 23.69 10.92
CA VAL A 665 -2.67 24.87 11.48
C VAL A 665 -3.70 25.78 12.17
N PRO A 666 -3.62 26.01 13.50
CA PRO A 666 -4.51 26.96 14.15
C PRO A 666 -4.34 28.32 13.50
N LYS A 667 -5.41 28.85 12.87
CA LYS A 667 -5.41 30.24 12.39
C LYS A 667 -5.28 31.15 13.61
N VAL A 668 -4.06 31.61 13.87
CA VAL A 668 -3.84 32.75 14.78
C VAL A 668 -4.57 33.92 14.16
N ARG A 669 -5.75 34.26 14.71
CA ARG A 669 -6.46 35.49 14.33
C ARG A 669 -5.59 36.67 14.75
N GLY A 670 -4.98 37.33 13.76
CA GLY A 670 -4.29 38.60 13.96
C GLY A 670 -2.85 38.64 13.47
N SER A 671 -2.63 38.42 12.18
CA SER A 671 -1.55 39.13 11.48
C SER A 671 -1.95 39.28 10.01
N GLU A 672 -2.44 40.47 9.67
CA GLU A 672 -2.50 40.90 8.28
C GLU A 672 -1.10 40.76 7.68
N ARG A 673 -0.98 39.98 6.60
CA ARG A 673 0.21 40.02 5.74
C ARG A 673 0.28 41.42 5.13
N LEU A 674 1.14 42.27 5.66
CA LEU A 674 1.60 43.45 4.96
C LEU A 674 2.39 43.01 3.71
N LEU A 675 1.80 43.28 2.54
CA LEU A 675 2.47 43.21 1.25
C LEU A 675 3.66 44.19 1.21
N PRO A 676 4.79 43.86 0.56
CA PRO A 676 5.94 44.75 0.50
C PRO A 676 5.70 45.87 -0.52
N GLY A 677 5.35 47.06 -0.02
CA GLY A 677 5.30 48.31 -0.78
C GLY A 677 6.63 49.09 -0.72
N ARG A 678 7.07 49.52 -1.90
CA ARG A 678 8.21 50.37 -2.26
C ARG A 678 8.76 51.38 -1.22
N SER A 679 10.10 51.45 -1.22
CA SER A 679 11.01 52.59 -0.94
C SER A 679 10.44 53.87 -0.32
N GLY A 680 10.97 54.26 0.84
CA GLY A 680 10.82 55.62 1.38
C GLY A 680 11.57 55.82 2.70
N THR A 681 12.57 56.68 2.66
CA THR A 681 13.42 57.15 3.76
C THR A 681 12.61 57.79 4.92
N ARG A 682 12.87 57.42 6.18
CA ARG A 682 13.38 58.31 7.27
C ARG A 682 13.19 57.78 8.70
N ALA A 683 14.25 58.05 9.47
CA ALA A 683 14.31 58.48 10.87
C ALA A 683 14.04 57.48 12.01
N LEU A 684 15.15 57.08 12.65
CA LEU A 684 15.25 56.69 14.06
C LEU A 684 14.60 57.75 14.96
N VAL A 685 13.71 57.31 15.85
CA VAL A 685 13.41 58.01 17.11
C VAL A 685 13.61 57.04 18.26
N VAL A 686 14.56 57.36 19.12
CA VAL A 686 14.85 56.70 20.39
C VAL A 686 13.89 57.28 21.44
N GLY A 687 13.27 56.42 22.26
CA GLY A 687 12.42 56.89 23.36
C GLY A 687 12.06 55.83 24.42
N LYS A 688 13.00 55.62 25.34
CA LYS A 688 12.86 55.34 26.80
C LYS A 688 12.05 54.13 27.32
N ALA A 689 12.76 53.35 28.14
CA ALA A 689 12.26 52.30 29.03
C ALA A 689 11.87 52.83 30.42
N GLY A 690 10.93 52.10 31.06
CA GLY A 690 10.73 52.01 32.52
C GLY A 690 9.25 52.01 32.95
N PRO A 691 8.86 51.37 34.08
CA PRO A 691 9.33 50.11 34.66
C PRO A 691 8.18 49.11 34.94
N ALA A 692 8.57 47.86 35.23
CA ALA A 692 7.70 46.75 35.59
C ALA A 692 7.03 46.91 36.97
N LYS A 693 5.83 46.33 37.11
CA LYS A 693 5.19 45.98 38.39
C LYS A 693 4.67 44.53 38.34
N LEU A 694 5.13 43.73 39.30
CA LEU A 694 4.61 42.43 39.73
C LEU A 694 3.32 42.59 40.55
N PRO A 695 2.56 41.49 40.71
CA PRO A 695 2.51 40.72 41.98
C PRO A 695 2.68 39.20 41.73
N ALA A 696 3.47 38.42 42.49
CA ALA A 696 3.29 37.91 43.88
C ALA A 696 1.95 37.12 44.02
N ASP A 697 1.86 35.82 44.35
CA ASP A 697 2.65 34.85 45.13
C ASP A 697 2.46 33.42 44.52
N GLY A 698 3.43 32.49 44.51
CA GLY A 698 3.90 31.62 45.61
C GLY A 698 3.14 30.27 45.60
N ALA A 699 3.67 29.05 45.63
CA ALA A 699 5.01 28.51 45.85
C ALA A 699 5.10 27.07 45.27
N ALA A 700 6.33 26.58 45.13
CA ALA A 700 6.72 25.32 44.50
C ALA A 700 6.97 24.18 45.52
N LEU A 701 7.09 22.95 44.99
CA LEU A 701 8.12 21.90 45.27
C LEU A 701 7.57 20.46 45.48
N LEU A 702 8.34 19.51 44.94
CA LEU A 702 8.09 18.06 44.71
C LEU A 702 8.57 17.16 45.90
N PRO A 703 8.84 15.84 45.72
CA PRO A 703 8.22 14.62 46.31
C PRO A 703 9.07 13.97 47.47
N PRO A 704 8.80 12.76 48.09
CA PRO A 704 9.09 11.40 47.53
C PRO A 704 8.37 10.12 48.16
N GLY A 705 8.48 8.94 47.50
CA GLY A 705 9.04 7.66 48.05
C GLY A 705 8.30 6.65 48.97
N LEU A 706 8.16 5.40 48.48
CA LEU A 706 8.38 4.05 49.09
C LEU A 706 7.52 3.45 50.26
N ALA A 707 7.28 2.12 50.14
CA ALA A 707 6.39 1.19 50.90
C ALA A 707 6.87 0.79 52.33
N PRO A 708 6.17 -0.04 53.18
CA PRO A 708 5.83 -1.48 52.93
C PRO A 708 4.59 -2.11 53.64
N SER A 709 4.23 -3.34 53.19
CA SER A 709 3.71 -4.55 53.89
C SER A 709 2.55 -4.54 54.92
N GLY A 710 1.60 -5.48 54.77
CA GLY A 710 0.76 -5.98 55.87
C GLY A 710 -0.36 -6.95 55.43
N SER A 711 -0.27 -8.22 55.86
CA SER A 711 -1.06 -9.39 55.45
C SER A 711 -2.26 -9.72 56.36
N ALA A 712 -3.11 -10.65 55.86
CA ALA A 712 -3.97 -11.63 56.56
C ALA A 712 -5.40 -11.17 56.93
N SER A 713 -6.46 -12.00 56.98
CA SER A 713 -6.82 -13.33 56.44
C SER A 713 -8.26 -13.64 56.96
N ARG A 714 -8.93 -14.63 56.35
CA ARG A 714 -10.07 -15.47 56.85
C ARG A 714 -11.53 -15.00 56.66
N THR A 715 -12.13 -15.49 55.57
CA THR A 715 -13.24 -16.49 55.42
C THR A 715 -14.10 -16.93 56.65
N PRO A 716 -15.17 -17.75 56.49
CA PRO A 716 -16.41 -17.62 55.69
C PRO A 716 -17.67 -18.14 56.46
N ARG A 717 -18.89 -18.12 55.88
CA ARG A 717 -19.96 -19.08 56.25
C ARG A 717 -20.86 -19.51 55.07
N ARG A 718 -20.77 -20.81 54.79
CA ARG A 718 -21.71 -21.79 54.18
C ARG A 718 -23.13 -21.71 54.79
N ALA A 719 -24.23 -22.31 54.29
CA ALA A 719 -24.58 -23.10 53.10
C ALA A 719 -26.09 -23.46 53.13
N SER A 720 -26.57 -24.03 52.01
CA SER A 720 -27.65 -25.04 51.88
C SER A 720 -29.09 -24.51 51.70
N ARG A 721 -30.01 -25.15 50.97
CA ARG A 721 -30.02 -26.31 50.04
C ARG A 721 -31.43 -26.36 49.38
N ARG A 722 -31.47 -26.85 48.13
CA ARG A 722 -32.45 -27.79 47.52
C ARG A 722 -33.91 -27.37 47.17
N HIS A 723 -34.15 -27.51 45.85
CA HIS A 723 -35.08 -28.44 45.15
C HIS A 723 -36.52 -28.02 44.73
N SER A 724 -36.70 -28.21 43.41
CA SER A 724 -37.83 -28.80 42.65
C SER A 724 -39.20 -28.10 42.61
N ARG A 725 -39.56 -27.64 41.39
CA ARG A 725 -40.68 -28.03 40.49
C ARG A 725 -42.05 -28.38 41.12
N PRO A 726 -43.18 -28.11 40.45
CA PRO A 726 -43.47 -28.47 39.04
C PRO A 726 -43.14 -27.40 38.00
#